data_AF-A0AA35Y6U6-F1
#
_entry.id   AF-A0AA35Y6U6-F1
#
_cell.length_a   1.000
_cell.length_b   1.000
_cell.length_c   1.000
_cell.angle_alpha   90.00
_cell.angle_beta   90.00
_cell.angle_gamma   90.00
#
_symmetry.space_group_name_H-M   'P 1'
#
loop_
_entity.id
_entity.type
_entity.pdbx_description
1 polymer ?
#
loop_
_entity_poly.entity_id
_entity_poly.type
_entity_poly.pdbx_seq_one_letter_code
_entity_poly.pdbx_strand_id
1 'polypeptide(L)'
;MAREKETTGDGEDTSITVSVHTAAIILNKKLRLTGFSFPETRMAMAFATPTNTFKKPPSYFWFCHPCPRSTTSIVTSSSCRSMRSSDSNKSLYRWQVQNLHTTKDRFCSTSMALTPFGFSSWSNVSTMSFDESRRYAYTRNNQSYADFRLHVESKSGNSYARMVPRGNKDGIQENTCITPVLDTHPQNLFRKKDEKPQTWSQAREYAGSVITEPCKHEDIQESLRKSQTLSPHVNVVPKKDLKLEKPKLEQTMSPPQGQKRPELKQKFSEDTPVNGVQKNELKLEKPKLEDLNETYIVPLDFKEYSHLQKKLTSIYDKVLVVDNISIAKQVVEKLTTQYRHLVHACDTEVAAIDVKQETPVDHGEVICFSIYSGHEADFGNGKSCIWVDVLDGGGKSMLDIFSPFFEDPFIKKVWHNYSFDNHVIENYGLTLGGFHADTMHMARLWDSSRRMSGGYSLEALTSDSKGIMSGANLGPNEELIGKVSMKTIFGRKKLKKDGKEGKVVIIPPVEELQRVEREPWVCYSALDSISTLKLYERLKSKLSNREWKFNGVTKGTLFDFYEQYWRPFGELLVKMETEGMLVDRDYLMEIEKVAKVEQQIAADRFRNWASKLCADAKFMNVGSDTQLRQLFFGGIENSKDQSQSLPMEKEFKVPNVDNIIEEGKKTATKFRKIKLHAICSGLQTETYTASGWPSVCGDALKTLAGKISMDYDFIDDDNEELDENTSDDFIDKKPGNFSKISENSYGTAYEAFGGGSEGQEACHAIAALCEVCSIDSLISNFILPLQGSHISGRNGRIHCSLNINTETGRLSARRPNLQNQPALEKDRYKIRQAFIAAPGNSLIVADYGQLELRILAHLANCKSMLDAFEAGGDFHSRTAMNMYPYIREAIESKQVLLEWHPEPGQETPPVPLLKDMFASERRKAKMLNFSIAYGKTAVGLSRDWKVSVNEARETVARWYGGREEVLRWQEARKKEARRIGCVYTLLGRARTFPSTKNAPASHRGHIERAAINTPVQGSAADVAMCAMLEISKNARLRELGWKLLLQVHDEVILEGPTESAEIAKKIVVDCMSKPFDGKNILKVGLSVDAKFAKNWYSAK
;
A
#
# COMPACT_ATOMS: atom_id res chain seq x y z
N MET A 1 -47.77 38.97 -4.80
CA MET A 1 -48.46 40.17 -5.34
C MET A 1 -48.33 41.27 -4.29
N ALA A 2 -48.16 42.54 -4.70
CA ALA A 2 -47.95 43.74 -3.85
C ALA A 2 -46.72 43.67 -2.89
N ARG A 3 -45.80 44.63 -2.76
CA ARG A 3 -45.60 46.02 -3.25
C ARG A 3 -46.15 47.16 -2.36
N GLU A 4 -45.21 47.73 -1.60
CA GLU A 4 -45.01 49.16 -1.23
C GLU A 4 -45.96 49.94 -0.28
N LYS A 5 -45.31 50.67 0.67
CA LYS A 5 -45.61 52.05 1.16
C LYS A 5 -46.80 52.29 2.14
N GLU A 6 -46.82 53.29 3.04
CA GLU A 6 -45.80 54.19 3.68
C GLU A 6 -46.51 55.04 4.79
N THR A 7 -45.77 55.81 5.63
CA THR A 7 -46.26 56.89 6.56
C THR A 7 -47.07 56.50 7.82
N THR A 8 -47.08 57.19 8.99
CA THR A 8 -46.20 58.25 9.60
C THR A 8 -46.47 58.41 11.12
N GLY A 9 -45.42 58.74 11.90
CA GLY A 9 -45.46 59.50 13.18
C GLY A 9 -45.94 58.79 14.46
N ASP A 10 -45.64 59.26 15.68
CA ASP A 10 -44.58 60.20 16.15
C ASP A 10 -44.39 60.03 17.67
N GLY A 11 -43.19 60.31 18.21
CA GLY A 11 -42.95 60.36 19.68
C GLY A 11 -41.58 59.85 20.14
N GLU A 12 -40.74 60.75 20.65
CA GLU A 12 -39.43 60.49 21.29
C GLU A 12 -39.63 60.16 22.81
N ASP A 13 -38.67 59.70 23.62
CA ASP A 13 -37.19 59.76 23.53
C ASP A 13 -36.51 58.62 24.37
N THR A 14 -35.18 58.68 24.51
CA THR A 14 -34.23 57.84 25.29
C THR A 14 -33.50 56.69 24.58
N SER A 15 -32.88 57.06 23.45
CA SER A 15 -31.49 56.71 23.11
C SER A 15 -31.04 55.23 23.15
N ILE A 16 -31.22 54.54 22.03
CA ILE A 16 -30.22 53.61 21.49
C ILE A 16 -29.88 54.10 20.08
N THR A 17 -28.59 54.18 19.71
CA THR A 17 -28.21 54.34 18.29
C THR A 17 -26.94 53.56 17.98
N VAL A 18 -26.91 52.98 16.77
CA VAL A 18 -25.81 52.17 16.23
C VAL A 18 -25.44 52.77 14.86
N SER A 19 -24.25 52.40 14.36
CA SER A 19 -24.01 52.05 12.93
C SER A 19 -23.24 53.03 12.02
N VAL A 20 -22.59 52.41 11.02
CA VAL A 20 -22.00 52.89 9.75
C VAL A 20 -21.24 54.24 9.68
N HIS A 21 -19.97 54.21 9.25
CA HIS A 21 -19.60 54.65 7.88
C HIS A 21 -18.15 54.33 7.44
N THR A 22 -17.90 54.47 6.13
CA THR A 22 -16.64 54.15 5.44
C THR A 22 -15.92 55.42 4.94
N ALA A 23 -14.63 55.53 5.28
CA ALA A 23 -13.55 56.30 4.63
C ALA A 23 -13.70 57.82 4.33
N ALA A 24 -12.83 58.65 4.95
CA ALA A 24 -12.42 59.95 4.42
C ALA A 24 -11.00 60.42 4.89
N ILE A 25 -10.02 60.33 3.98
CA ILE A 25 -8.94 61.30 3.66
C ILE A 25 -8.26 62.15 4.78
N ILE A 26 -7.00 61.77 5.09
CA ILE A 26 -5.75 62.57 5.10
C ILE A 26 -5.76 64.06 5.58
N LEU A 27 -4.99 64.43 6.62
CA LEU A 27 -3.68 65.17 6.53
C LEU A 27 -3.06 65.59 7.89
N ASN A 28 -1.74 65.43 8.06
CA ASN A 28 -0.87 66.48 8.64
C ASN A 28 0.59 66.33 8.13
N LYS A 29 1.43 67.38 8.22
CA LYS A 29 2.64 67.55 7.38
C LYS A 29 3.84 68.23 8.07
N LYS A 30 5.06 67.71 7.83
CA LYS A 30 6.35 68.43 7.72
C LYS A 30 7.19 67.70 6.64
N LEU A 31 7.57 68.28 5.48
CA LEU A 31 8.57 69.33 5.22
C LEU A 31 10.01 68.82 5.46
N ARG A 32 10.99 68.84 4.52
CA ARG A 32 11.11 69.47 3.17
C ARG A 32 12.11 68.71 2.24
N LEU A 33 11.97 68.90 0.92
CA LEU A 33 12.96 69.24 -0.15
C LEU A 33 14.47 69.01 0.14
N THR A 34 15.39 68.62 -0.77
CA THR A 34 15.42 68.46 -2.26
C THR A 34 16.71 67.73 -2.69
N GLY A 35 16.78 67.06 -3.86
CA GLY A 35 18.05 66.47 -4.37
C GLY A 35 18.00 65.90 -5.80
N PHE A 36 19.07 66.09 -6.59
CA PHE A 36 19.16 65.89 -8.05
C PHE A 36 19.68 64.49 -8.50
N SER A 37 19.12 63.99 -9.62
CA SER A 37 19.73 63.25 -10.76
C SER A 37 20.82 62.14 -10.63
N PHE A 38 20.55 60.96 -11.25
CA PHE A 38 21.44 60.10 -12.09
C PHE A 38 22.79 59.55 -11.52
N PRO A 39 23.46 58.52 -12.13
CA PRO A 39 23.05 57.53 -13.14
C PRO A 39 23.40 56.05 -12.75
N GLU A 40 23.60 55.21 -13.77
CA GLU A 40 23.83 53.76 -13.77
C GLU A 40 25.18 53.23 -13.19
N THR A 41 25.12 52.04 -12.58
CA THR A 41 26.10 50.92 -12.61
C THR A 41 27.57 51.02 -12.14
N ARG A 42 27.96 49.89 -11.49
CA ARG A 42 29.24 49.13 -11.60
C ARG A 42 30.48 49.52 -10.76
N MET A 43 31.12 48.45 -10.26
CA MET A 43 32.56 48.31 -9.93
C MET A 43 33.06 49.09 -8.68
N ALA A 44 34.11 48.67 -7.97
CA ALA A 44 34.80 47.35 -7.89
C ALA A 44 35.64 47.23 -6.60
N MET A 45 36.24 46.05 -6.43
CA MET A 45 37.34 45.64 -5.52
C MET A 45 38.19 46.73 -4.84
N ALA A 46 38.54 46.47 -3.57
CA ALA A 46 39.90 46.69 -3.04
C ALA A 46 40.21 45.68 -1.90
N PHE A 47 41.50 45.37 -1.70
CA PHE A 47 42.02 44.51 -0.62
C PHE A 47 42.67 45.36 0.48
N ALA A 48 42.70 44.85 1.72
CA ALA A 48 43.76 45.16 2.69
C ALA A 48 43.95 44.02 3.69
N THR A 49 45.21 43.64 3.98
CA THR A 49 45.58 42.64 5.00
C THR A 49 46.93 42.99 5.65
N PRO A 50 47.05 42.88 6.99
CA PRO A 50 48.30 42.57 7.68
C PRO A 50 48.31 41.06 8.04
N THR A 51 49.26 40.20 7.64
CA THR A 51 50.66 40.06 8.15
C THR A 51 50.70 39.84 9.67
N ASN A 52 51.23 38.75 10.26
CA ASN A 52 52.26 37.76 9.86
C ASN A 52 52.10 36.45 10.70
N THR A 53 52.66 35.25 10.43
CA THR A 53 53.63 34.74 9.41
C THR A 53 53.53 33.19 9.21
N PHE A 54 54.37 32.63 8.32
CA PHE A 54 54.93 31.25 8.18
C PHE A 54 54.58 30.11 9.19
N LYS A 55 54.50 28.81 8.80
CA LYS A 55 55.28 28.12 7.72
C LYS A 55 54.68 26.75 7.21
N LYS A 56 53.92 26.77 6.10
CA LYS A 56 53.60 25.67 5.14
C LYS A 56 52.90 24.35 5.63
N PRO A 57 52.27 23.54 4.71
CA PRO A 57 51.09 22.72 5.01
C PRO A 57 51.26 21.19 4.76
N PRO A 58 50.21 20.34 4.89
CA PRO A 58 49.28 20.12 3.76
C PRO A 58 47.78 19.92 4.11
N SER A 59 46.97 20.01 3.06
CA SER A 59 45.52 19.76 2.90
C SER A 59 44.84 18.67 3.76
N TYR A 60 43.69 19.02 4.37
CA TYR A 60 42.34 18.43 4.09
C TYR A 60 41.29 18.95 5.10
N PHE A 61 40.33 19.77 4.66
CA PHE A 61 39.06 19.99 5.37
C PHE A 61 37.94 20.34 4.38
N TRP A 62 36.71 19.91 4.68
CA TRP A 62 35.48 20.25 3.96
C TRP A 62 34.55 21.02 4.89
N PHE A 63 33.91 22.07 4.37
CA PHE A 63 32.62 22.58 4.83
C PHE A 63 31.78 22.95 3.60
N CYS A 64 30.45 22.87 3.70
CA CYS A 64 29.57 22.96 2.53
C CYS A 64 28.17 23.45 2.90
N HIS A 65 27.72 24.54 2.27
CA HIS A 65 26.33 25.02 2.10
C HIS A 65 26.36 26.20 1.08
N PRO A 66 25.26 26.59 0.41
CA PRO A 66 24.52 25.76 -0.56
C PRO A 66 24.15 26.51 -1.88
N CYS A 67 23.38 25.85 -2.77
CA CYS A 67 22.68 26.42 -3.96
C CYS A 67 23.56 26.84 -5.18
N PRO A 68 22.99 27.05 -6.41
CA PRO A 68 21.70 26.60 -6.98
C PRO A 68 21.87 25.62 -8.18
N ARG A 69 20.77 25.27 -8.89
CA ARG A 69 20.78 24.57 -10.19
C ARG A 69 20.65 25.54 -11.37
N SER A 70 21.33 25.25 -12.49
CA SER A 70 20.95 25.68 -13.85
C SER A 70 21.41 24.64 -14.89
N THR A 71 21.01 24.80 -16.16
CA THR A 71 20.85 23.72 -17.15
C THR A 71 21.89 23.64 -18.28
N THR A 72 21.91 22.47 -18.95
CA THR A 72 22.45 22.06 -20.29
C THR A 72 23.31 23.04 -21.12
N SER A 73 24.33 22.58 -21.88
CA SER A 73 24.28 21.45 -22.83
C SER A 73 25.65 20.84 -23.28
N ILE A 74 25.67 19.53 -23.59
CA ILE A 74 26.14 18.84 -24.84
C ILE A 74 27.44 19.33 -25.55
N VAL A 75 28.40 18.50 -26.03
CA VAL A 75 28.72 17.04 -25.96
C VAL A 75 30.19 16.84 -26.40
N THR A 76 30.90 15.83 -25.86
CA THR A 76 31.78 14.87 -26.60
C THR A 76 32.38 13.82 -25.64
N SER A 77 32.94 12.73 -26.17
CA SER A 77 33.20 11.48 -25.45
C SER A 77 34.63 11.31 -24.91
N SER A 78 34.77 10.89 -23.63
CA SER A 78 35.42 9.60 -23.30
C SER A 78 35.42 9.29 -21.78
N SER A 79 35.31 7.99 -21.48
CA SER A 79 35.66 7.28 -20.23
C SER A 79 35.86 8.08 -18.91
N CYS A 80 34.76 8.41 -18.21
CA CYS A 80 34.56 8.19 -16.77
C CYS A 80 33.28 8.89 -16.24
N ARG A 81 32.42 8.19 -15.49
CA ARG A 81 31.41 8.82 -14.62
C ARG A 81 31.34 8.13 -13.26
N SER A 82 31.26 8.93 -12.21
CA SER A 82 31.09 8.49 -10.83
C SER A 82 29.61 8.26 -10.49
N MET A 83 29.35 7.32 -9.58
CA MET A 83 28.04 7.21 -8.95
C MET A 83 27.81 8.44 -8.05
N ARG A 84 26.88 9.32 -8.42
CA ARG A 84 26.34 10.33 -7.49
C ARG A 84 25.22 9.69 -6.67
N SER A 85 25.43 9.54 -5.37
CA SER A 85 24.39 9.17 -4.40
C SER A 85 24.02 10.41 -3.57
N SER A 86 22.95 11.10 -3.94
CA SER A 86 22.30 12.12 -3.11
C SER A 86 21.44 11.43 -2.05
N ASP A 87 22.08 10.85 -1.04
CA ASP A 87 21.42 10.06 -0.01
C ASP A 87 22.28 10.03 1.27
N SER A 88 22.24 11.13 2.04
CA SER A 88 23.21 11.45 3.08
C SER A 88 22.94 10.77 4.43
N ASN A 89 22.76 9.44 4.46
CA ASN A 89 22.73 8.70 5.73
C ASN A 89 23.15 7.21 5.66
N LYS A 90 24.13 6.86 4.81
CA LYS A 90 24.68 5.49 4.70
C LYS A 90 26.20 5.45 4.87
N SER A 91 26.68 4.86 5.96
CA SER A 91 28.10 4.65 6.24
C SER A 91 28.56 3.23 5.87
N LEU A 92 29.42 3.12 4.86
CA LEU A 92 30.02 1.85 4.44
C LEU A 92 31.39 1.64 5.09
N TYR A 93 31.59 0.48 5.72
CA TYR A 93 32.91 -0.01 6.12
C TYR A 93 33.48 -0.97 5.06
N ARG A 94 34.80 -1.00 4.95
CA ARG A 94 35.52 -1.82 3.96
C ARG A 94 36.68 -2.53 4.65
N TRP A 95 36.62 -3.86 4.69
CA TRP A 95 37.69 -4.71 5.20
C TRP A 95 38.60 -5.17 4.04
N GLN A 96 39.85 -5.46 4.35
CA GLN A 96 40.85 -5.95 3.39
C GLN A 96 41.33 -7.33 3.85
N VAL A 97 41.45 -8.25 2.90
CA VAL A 97 41.93 -9.63 3.14
C VAL A 97 43.08 -9.88 2.16
N GLN A 98 44.30 -9.98 2.69
CA GLN A 98 45.44 -10.50 1.93
C GLN A 98 45.43 -12.03 1.95
N ASN A 99 46.05 -12.63 0.93
CA ASN A 99 46.22 -14.07 0.80
C ASN A 99 47.69 -14.38 0.54
N LEU A 100 48.36 -14.98 1.53
CA LEU A 100 49.82 -15.11 1.61
C LEU A 100 50.49 -15.98 0.53
N HIS A 101 49.70 -16.60 -0.37
CA HIS A 101 50.21 -17.51 -1.41
C HIS A 101 49.86 -17.10 -2.85
N THR A 102 49.43 -15.86 -3.11
CA THR A 102 49.21 -15.37 -4.50
C THR A 102 49.60 -13.91 -4.70
N THR A 103 50.53 -13.63 -5.61
CA THR A 103 51.03 -12.29 -6.02
C THR A 103 50.04 -11.50 -6.90
N LYS A 104 48.74 -11.61 -6.63
CA LYS A 104 47.67 -10.84 -7.31
C LYS A 104 46.58 -10.46 -6.31
N ASP A 105 46.53 -9.19 -5.92
CA ASP A 105 45.50 -8.66 -5.03
C ASP A 105 44.08 -8.92 -5.56
N ARG A 106 43.19 -9.35 -4.66
CA ARG A 106 41.77 -9.55 -4.94
C ARG A 106 40.91 -8.87 -3.88
N PHE A 107 40.36 -7.70 -4.20
CA PHE A 107 39.38 -7.04 -3.34
C PHE A 107 38.07 -7.83 -3.27
N CYS A 108 37.91 -8.67 -2.24
CA CYS A 108 36.61 -9.23 -1.91
C CYS A 108 35.67 -8.11 -1.43
N SER A 109 34.47 -8.03 -2.00
CA SER A 109 33.46 -7.00 -1.70
C SER A 109 32.21 -7.62 -1.07
N THR A 110 32.37 -8.13 0.16
CA THR A 110 31.25 -8.60 0.98
C THR A 110 30.40 -7.42 1.42
N SER A 111 29.28 -7.19 0.74
CA SER A 111 28.33 -6.13 1.07
C SER A 111 27.18 -6.71 1.90
N MET A 112 27.27 -6.62 3.23
CA MET A 112 26.11 -6.82 4.10
C MET A 112 25.40 -5.50 4.32
N ALA A 113 24.24 -5.34 3.69
CA ALA A 113 23.28 -4.31 4.08
C ALA A 113 22.48 -4.83 5.29
N LEU A 114 22.73 -4.28 6.47
CA LEU A 114 21.90 -4.50 7.65
C LEU A 114 20.84 -3.40 7.72
N THR A 115 19.66 -3.68 7.15
CA THR A 115 18.46 -2.88 7.40
C THR A 115 17.87 -3.28 8.77
N PRO A 116 17.53 -2.32 9.65
CA PRO A 116 16.75 -2.62 10.84
C PRO A 116 15.32 -3.03 10.44
N PHE A 117 15.03 -4.33 10.46
CA PHE A 117 13.67 -4.84 10.39
C PHE A 117 13.11 -4.96 11.81
N GLY A 118 12.41 -3.93 12.28
CA GLY A 118 11.61 -4.02 13.51
C GLY A 118 10.44 -4.99 13.30
N PHE A 119 10.29 -5.98 14.20
CA PHE A 119 9.20 -6.95 14.15
C PHE A 119 8.11 -6.59 15.17
N SER A 120 7.00 -6.01 14.72
CA SER A 120 5.78 -5.89 15.52
C SER A 120 4.90 -7.15 15.41
N SER A 121 4.29 -7.56 16.51
CA SER A 121 3.63 -8.87 16.63
C SER A 121 2.12 -8.79 16.86
N TRP A 122 1.35 -9.36 15.92
CA TRP A 122 0.09 -10.07 16.20
C TRP A 122 -1.07 -9.31 16.89
N SER A 123 -1.15 -7.97 16.74
CA SER A 123 -2.28 -7.15 17.20
C SER A 123 -3.12 -6.49 16.07
N ASN A 124 -2.86 -6.82 14.79
CA ASN A 124 -3.71 -6.50 13.63
C ASN A 124 -3.68 -7.64 12.61
N VAL A 125 -4.82 -8.29 12.33
CA VAL A 125 -4.95 -9.31 11.26
C VAL A 125 -5.70 -8.71 10.07
N SER A 126 -5.05 -7.76 9.42
CA SER A 126 -5.52 -7.05 8.24
C SER A 126 -4.37 -6.89 7.23
N THR A 127 -4.48 -7.61 6.11
CA THR A 127 -3.63 -7.47 4.89
C THR A 127 -2.10 -7.42 5.09
N MET A 128 -1.45 -8.58 5.21
CA MET A 128 0.02 -8.69 5.01
C MET A 128 0.37 -8.94 3.53
N SER A 129 0.78 -7.88 2.84
CA SER A 129 1.57 -7.97 1.60
C SER A 129 3.04 -8.23 1.94
N PHE A 130 3.63 -9.28 1.37
CA PHE A 130 5.06 -9.59 1.48
C PHE A 130 5.75 -9.36 0.13
N ASP A 131 7.02 -8.97 0.16
CA ASP A 131 7.86 -8.74 -1.03
C ASP A 131 8.34 -10.04 -1.69
N GLU A 132 8.46 -10.03 -3.01
CA GLU A 132 8.92 -11.15 -3.83
C GLU A 132 10.44 -11.08 -4.10
N SER A 133 11.27 -10.97 -3.05
CA SER A 133 12.73 -11.11 -3.22
C SER A 133 13.51 -11.79 -2.08
N ARG A 134 13.79 -13.09 -2.27
CA ARG A 134 14.94 -13.87 -1.75
C ARG A 134 15.10 -14.06 -0.22
N ARG A 135 15.08 -15.33 0.19
CA ARG A 135 16.02 -15.92 1.17
C ARG A 135 16.56 -17.26 0.64
N TYR A 136 17.44 -17.90 1.42
CA TYR A 136 18.17 -19.16 1.16
C TYR A 136 19.32 -19.06 0.14
N ALA A 137 20.45 -19.69 0.51
CA ALA A 137 21.65 -19.84 -0.33
C ALA A 137 22.55 -20.96 0.24
N TYR A 138 22.83 -21.99 -0.56
CA TYR A 138 23.71 -23.11 -0.19
C TYR A 138 25.15 -22.91 -0.72
N THR A 139 26.07 -23.77 -0.27
CA THR A 139 27.44 -23.85 -0.81
C THR A 139 27.50 -24.78 -2.03
N ARG A 140 28.61 -24.75 -2.78
CA ARG A 140 28.73 -25.38 -4.11
C ARG A 140 28.81 -26.91 -4.12
N ASN A 141 28.81 -27.55 -2.94
CA ASN A 141 29.05 -29.00 -2.76
C ASN A 141 27.91 -29.71 -1.99
N ASN A 142 26.70 -29.13 -1.95
CA ASN A 142 25.52 -29.69 -1.25
C ASN A 142 25.70 -30.08 0.24
N GLN A 143 26.68 -29.49 0.94
CA GLN A 143 26.74 -29.54 2.40
C GLN A 143 25.98 -28.38 3.04
N SER A 144 25.37 -28.68 4.19
CA SER A 144 24.60 -27.71 4.98
C SER A 144 25.51 -26.74 5.72
N TYR A 145 25.03 -25.53 6.00
CA TYR A 145 25.72 -24.62 6.93
C TYR A 145 25.63 -25.09 8.40
N ALA A 146 24.87 -26.15 8.70
CA ALA A 146 24.76 -26.74 10.04
C ALA A 146 26.08 -27.37 10.55
N ASP A 147 26.95 -27.82 9.65
CA ASP A 147 28.11 -28.66 9.96
C ASP A 147 29.35 -27.86 10.39
N PHE A 148 29.25 -26.54 10.53
CA PHE A 148 30.35 -25.63 10.85
C PHE A 148 30.01 -24.70 12.02
N ARG A 149 31.00 -24.44 12.89
CA ARG A 149 30.93 -23.38 13.92
C ARG A 149 31.84 -22.22 13.51
N LEU A 150 31.40 -20.99 13.78
CA LEU A 150 32.28 -19.83 13.75
C LEU A 150 33.08 -19.80 15.06
N HIS A 151 34.40 -19.95 14.97
CA HIS A 151 35.31 -19.70 16.08
C HIS A 151 35.84 -18.27 15.94
N VAL A 152 35.68 -17.47 16.99
CA VAL A 152 36.27 -16.14 17.11
C VAL A 152 37.32 -16.20 18.20
N GLU A 153 38.49 -15.62 17.95
CA GLU A 153 39.55 -15.46 18.96
C GLU A 153 39.90 -13.98 19.10
N SER A 154 40.30 -13.59 20.32
CA SER A 154 40.54 -12.18 20.68
C SER A 154 41.75 -12.09 21.61
N LYS A 155 42.84 -11.50 21.10
CA LYS A 155 43.99 -11.05 21.88
C LYS A 155 44.36 -9.64 21.44
N SER A 156 44.79 -8.80 22.38
CA SER A 156 45.41 -7.49 22.14
C SER A 156 44.71 -6.61 21.08
N GLY A 157 43.38 -6.43 21.21
CA GLY A 157 42.63 -5.41 20.48
C GLY A 157 42.13 -5.76 19.08
N ASN A 158 42.49 -6.93 18.54
CA ASN A 158 41.94 -7.43 17.27
C ASN A 158 41.21 -8.77 17.47
N SER A 159 40.08 -8.93 16.78
CA SER A 159 39.28 -10.17 16.79
C SER A 159 39.27 -10.80 15.41
N TYR A 160 39.62 -12.08 15.33
CA TYR A 160 39.66 -12.84 14.08
C TYR A 160 38.61 -13.94 14.11
N ALA A 161 37.92 -14.16 12.99
CA ALA A 161 36.81 -15.12 12.88
C ALA A 161 37.05 -16.14 11.76
N ARG A 162 36.96 -17.43 12.10
CA ARG A 162 37.17 -18.57 11.20
C ARG A 162 36.00 -19.54 11.28
N MET A 163 35.56 -20.10 10.15
CA MET A 163 34.69 -21.28 10.14
C MET A 163 35.52 -22.55 10.36
N VAL A 164 35.05 -23.42 11.27
CA VAL A 164 35.67 -24.70 11.64
C VAL A 164 34.60 -25.79 11.59
N PRO A 165 34.86 -26.98 11.01
CA PRO A 165 33.90 -28.09 11.03
C PRO A 165 33.54 -28.54 12.46
N ARG A 166 32.29 -28.90 12.70
CA ARG A 166 31.85 -29.59 13.92
C ARG A 166 32.24 -31.07 13.83
N GLY A 167 33.49 -31.41 14.17
CA GLY A 167 33.97 -32.80 14.11
C GLY A 167 35.28 -33.10 14.82
N ASN A 168 36.32 -32.27 14.64
CA ASN A 168 37.62 -32.53 15.26
C ASN A 168 37.69 -32.04 16.70
N LYS A 169 38.09 -32.95 17.60
CA LYS A 169 38.90 -32.60 18.76
C LYS A 169 40.38 -32.60 18.34
N ASP A 170 41.22 -32.04 19.22
CA ASP A 170 42.69 -32.13 19.25
C ASP A 170 43.48 -31.35 18.17
N GLY A 171 44.60 -30.75 18.60
CA GLY A 171 45.70 -30.29 17.73
C GLY A 171 45.65 -28.85 17.20
N ILE A 172 46.34 -27.94 17.90
CA ILE A 172 46.93 -26.72 17.30
C ILE A 172 48.44 -26.77 17.54
N GLN A 173 49.23 -26.46 16.52
CA GLN A 173 50.66 -26.17 16.63
C GLN A 173 51.00 -24.87 15.88
N GLU A 174 52.07 -24.23 16.33
CA GLU A 174 52.48 -22.87 15.93
C GLU A 174 53.42 -22.87 14.72
N ASN A 175 53.36 -21.82 13.90
CA ASN A 175 54.51 -20.98 13.51
C ASN A 175 54.22 -20.09 12.28
N THR A 176 54.32 -18.77 12.43
CA THR A 176 55.14 -17.82 11.63
C THR A 176 54.74 -16.36 11.91
N CYS A 177 55.67 -15.42 11.71
CA CYS A 177 55.55 -13.99 12.10
C CYS A 177 56.10 -13.08 10.98
N ILE A 178 55.54 -11.87 10.78
CA ILE A 178 55.94 -10.91 9.73
C ILE A 178 55.83 -9.45 10.23
N THR A 179 56.77 -8.59 9.80
CA THR A 179 56.91 -7.15 10.12
C THR A 179 56.74 -6.22 8.89
N PRO A 180 56.58 -4.89 9.04
CA PRO A 180 56.19 -3.96 7.95
C PRO A 180 57.27 -2.96 7.46
N VAL A 181 57.17 -2.50 6.20
CA VAL A 181 57.99 -1.41 5.56
C VAL A 181 57.15 -0.63 4.50
N LEU A 182 57.56 0.59 4.11
CA LEU A 182 56.92 1.54 3.16
C LEU A 182 57.84 1.77 1.90
N ASP A 183 57.79 2.78 1.00
CA ASP A 183 57.07 4.07 0.82
C ASP A 183 57.19 4.64 -0.65
N THR A 184 56.66 5.85 -0.92
CA THR A 184 57.03 6.88 -1.95
C THR A 184 56.35 6.99 -3.35
N HIS A 185 56.51 8.18 -3.95
CA HIS A 185 55.80 8.78 -5.12
C HIS A 185 56.76 9.65 -5.98
N PRO A 186 56.54 9.78 -7.31
CA PRO A 186 56.84 11.03 -8.05
C PRO A 186 55.80 11.36 -9.16
N GLN A 187 56.06 12.28 -10.11
CA GLN A 187 55.81 13.74 -10.03
C GLN A 187 55.64 14.41 -11.43
N ASN A 188 54.83 15.49 -11.52
CA ASN A 188 54.89 16.68 -12.41
C ASN A 188 55.14 16.62 -13.94
N LEU A 189 54.37 17.43 -14.72
CA LEU A 189 54.89 18.48 -15.63
C LEU A 189 53.80 19.45 -16.20
N PHE A 190 54.22 20.57 -16.82
CA PHE A 190 53.41 21.75 -17.23
C PHE A 190 53.47 22.04 -18.74
N ARG A 191 52.47 22.76 -19.30
CA ARG A 191 52.69 23.99 -20.12
C ARG A 191 51.42 24.86 -20.32
N LYS A 192 51.58 26.03 -20.95
CA LYS A 192 50.64 27.18 -21.02
C LYS A 192 50.41 27.68 -22.45
N LYS A 193 49.42 28.60 -22.54
CA LYS A 193 49.17 29.70 -23.49
C LYS A 193 47.97 29.45 -24.41
N ASP A 194 46.79 30.02 -24.14
CA ASP A 194 46.33 31.42 -24.35
C ASP A 194 45.51 31.50 -25.68
N GLU A 195 44.63 32.46 -25.98
CA GLU A 195 44.32 33.76 -25.35
C GLU A 195 42.79 34.05 -25.41
N LYS A 196 42.32 35.33 -25.39
CA LYS A 196 40.88 35.69 -25.46
C LYS A 196 40.61 37.09 -26.06
N PRO A 197 39.60 37.27 -26.94
CA PRO A 197 38.76 38.48 -26.92
C PRO A 197 37.79 38.40 -25.71
N GLN A 198 37.52 39.39 -24.86
CA GLN A 198 37.46 40.86 -24.92
C GLN A 198 36.06 41.45 -25.26
N THR A 199 35.37 41.85 -24.18
CA THR A 199 34.15 42.67 -24.09
C THR A 199 32.79 42.00 -24.37
N TRP A 200 31.76 42.49 -23.68
CA TRP A 200 30.36 42.03 -23.75
C TRP A 200 29.55 42.70 -24.88
N SER A 201 30.18 43.58 -25.65
CA SER A 201 29.54 44.50 -26.59
C SER A 201 29.05 43.84 -27.89
N GLN A 202 29.58 42.67 -28.24
CA GLN A 202 29.27 41.95 -29.49
C GLN A 202 28.20 40.85 -29.34
N ALA A 203 27.63 40.66 -28.15
CA ALA A 203 26.57 39.68 -27.91
C ALA A 203 25.14 40.28 -28.02
N ARG A 204 25.01 41.55 -28.45
CA ARG A 204 23.74 42.31 -28.41
C ARG A 204 23.12 42.60 -29.79
N GLU A 205 23.68 42.04 -30.85
CA GLU A 205 23.30 42.33 -32.25
C GLU A 205 22.53 41.17 -32.93
N TYR A 206 21.88 40.31 -32.13
CA TYR A 206 21.06 39.20 -32.64
C TYR A 206 19.70 39.03 -31.94
N ALA A 207 19.23 40.06 -31.21
CA ALA A 207 17.92 40.07 -30.57
C ALA A 207 17.41 41.52 -30.36
N GLY A 208 16.56 42.03 -31.26
CA GLY A 208 15.98 43.36 -31.09
C GLY A 208 15.14 43.91 -32.27
N SER A 209 13.87 43.51 -32.35
CA SER A 209 12.76 44.26 -32.99
C SER A 209 11.47 43.45 -32.93
N VAL A 210 10.25 44.00 -32.81
CA VAL A 210 9.74 45.30 -32.29
C VAL A 210 8.34 45.02 -31.70
N ILE A 211 7.84 45.83 -30.75
CA ILE A 211 6.46 45.78 -30.24
C ILE A 211 5.72 47.06 -30.63
N THR A 212 4.49 46.98 -31.18
CA THR A 212 3.31 47.84 -30.84
C THR A 212 2.05 47.45 -31.64
N GLU A 213 0.89 47.90 -31.16
CA GLU A 213 -0.50 47.59 -31.61
C GLU A 213 -1.11 48.84 -32.34
N PRO A 214 -2.46 49.05 -32.53
CA PRO A 214 -3.65 48.17 -32.43
C PRO A 214 -4.75 48.37 -33.55
N CYS A 215 -5.90 47.70 -33.36
CA CYS A 215 -7.29 48.16 -33.66
C CYS A 215 -8.04 47.93 -35.02
N LYS A 216 -9.22 47.29 -34.86
CA LYS A 216 -10.57 47.59 -35.42
C LYS A 216 -11.13 46.91 -36.71
N HIS A 217 -12.43 46.61 -36.56
CA HIS A 217 -13.50 46.15 -37.47
C HIS A 217 -13.51 46.69 -38.91
N GLU A 218 -14.08 45.89 -39.81
CA GLU A 218 -15.20 46.32 -40.66
C GLU A 218 -16.13 45.13 -41.01
N ASP A 219 -17.40 45.39 -41.36
CA ASP A 219 -18.46 44.38 -41.60
C ASP A 219 -18.80 44.22 -43.09
N ILE A 220 -19.21 43.01 -43.51
CA ILE A 220 -19.94 42.78 -44.77
C ILE A 220 -21.13 41.84 -44.53
N GLN A 221 -22.34 42.31 -44.85
CA GLN A 221 -23.57 41.51 -45.02
C GLN A 221 -23.63 40.99 -46.49
N GLU A 222 -24.44 40.02 -46.92
CA GLU A 222 -25.91 40.10 -46.92
C GLU A 222 -26.55 38.77 -47.40
N SER A 223 -27.79 38.51 -46.93
CA SER A 223 -28.75 37.51 -47.48
C SER A 223 -28.38 36.02 -47.26
N LEU A 224 -29.31 35.06 -47.21
CA LEU A 224 -30.73 35.05 -47.62
C LEU A 224 -31.72 34.73 -46.46
N ARG A 225 -33.02 34.70 -46.80
CA ARG A 225 -34.16 34.89 -45.88
C ARG A 225 -35.26 33.84 -46.15
N LYS A 226 -36.17 33.64 -45.18
CA LYS A 226 -37.45 32.88 -45.25
C LYS A 226 -37.28 31.33 -45.20
N SER A 227 -37.87 30.65 -44.20
CA SER A 227 -39.20 29.98 -44.23
C SER A 227 -39.08 28.46 -44.51
N GLN A 228 -39.99 27.57 -44.09
CA GLN A 228 -41.31 27.77 -43.49
C GLN A 228 -41.69 26.60 -42.55
N THR A 229 -42.77 26.78 -41.79
CA THR A 229 -43.45 25.73 -41.00
C THR A 229 -43.82 24.49 -41.82
N LEU A 230 -43.78 23.30 -41.20
CA LEU A 230 -44.82 22.29 -41.41
C LEU A 230 -44.86 21.21 -40.32
N SER A 231 -46.03 21.06 -39.70
CA SER A 231 -46.50 19.83 -39.05
C SER A 231 -47.99 19.73 -39.35
N PRO A 232 -48.51 18.55 -39.67
CA PRO A 232 -49.81 18.18 -39.11
C PRO A 232 -49.96 16.70 -38.72
N HIS A 233 -50.83 16.49 -37.73
CA HIS A 233 -51.78 15.39 -37.45
C HIS A 233 -51.56 13.95 -37.99
N VAL A 234 -51.68 12.84 -37.23
CA VAL A 234 -52.61 12.39 -36.15
C VAL A 234 -53.82 11.56 -36.64
N ASN A 235 -54.11 10.46 -35.92
CA ASN A 235 -55.19 9.45 -36.10
C ASN A 235 -54.95 8.45 -37.27
N VAL A 236 -55.52 7.23 -37.32
CA VAL A 236 -56.76 6.65 -36.71
C VAL A 236 -56.53 5.22 -36.14
N VAL A 237 -57.41 4.77 -35.22
CA VAL A 237 -57.47 3.39 -34.66
C VAL A 237 -58.88 2.78 -34.84
N PRO A 238 -59.00 1.51 -35.27
CA PRO A 238 -59.87 0.53 -34.58
C PRO A 238 -59.27 -0.90 -34.54
N LYS A 239 -59.09 -1.54 -33.37
CA LYS A 239 -60.09 -2.29 -32.57
C LYS A 239 -60.60 -3.64 -33.15
N LYS A 240 -60.28 -4.73 -32.44
CA LYS A 240 -61.19 -5.77 -31.88
C LYS A 240 -60.37 -6.67 -30.92
N ASP A 241 -60.76 -7.07 -29.70
CA ASP A 241 -62.03 -7.54 -29.11
C ASP A 241 -62.41 -8.97 -29.62
N LEU A 242 -62.59 -10.05 -28.83
CA LEU A 242 -62.72 -10.26 -27.36
C LEU A 242 -62.32 -11.69 -26.86
N LYS A 243 -62.09 -11.81 -25.54
CA LYS A 243 -62.61 -12.84 -24.57
C LYS A 243 -62.13 -14.33 -24.48
N LEU A 244 -62.26 -14.79 -23.21
CA LEU A 244 -62.73 -16.10 -22.70
C LEU A 244 -61.73 -17.23 -22.34
N GLU A 245 -62.27 -18.23 -21.63
CA GLU A 245 -61.59 -19.07 -20.62
C GLU A 245 -61.34 -20.54 -21.03
N LYS A 246 -60.71 -21.29 -20.12
CA LYS A 246 -60.59 -22.78 -20.05
C LYS A 246 -61.95 -23.48 -20.32
N PRO A 247 -62.04 -24.79 -20.71
CA PRO A 247 -61.18 -25.90 -20.22
C PRO A 247 -61.03 -27.16 -21.13
N LYS A 248 -60.55 -28.27 -20.51
CA LYS A 248 -60.62 -29.71 -20.92
C LYS A 248 -59.59 -30.19 -21.98
N LEU A 249 -58.94 -31.36 -21.86
CA LEU A 249 -59.35 -32.78 -21.60
C LEU A 249 -60.04 -33.39 -22.85
N GLU A 250 -59.77 -34.61 -23.33
CA GLU A 250 -58.94 -35.75 -22.85
C GLU A 250 -58.79 -36.82 -23.95
N GLN A 251 -57.80 -37.73 -23.86
CA GLN A 251 -57.87 -39.13 -24.36
C GLN A 251 -56.73 -39.97 -23.70
N THR A 252 -57.03 -40.74 -22.64
CA THR A 252 -57.29 -42.21 -22.63
C THR A 252 -56.07 -43.12 -22.93
N MET A 253 -55.75 -44.18 -22.17
CA MET A 253 -56.34 -44.75 -20.94
C MET A 253 -55.33 -45.66 -20.19
N SER A 254 -55.70 -46.16 -18.99
CA SER A 254 -54.87 -46.95 -18.05
C SER A 254 -55.68 -48.18 -17.52
N PRO A 255 -55.32 -48.91 -16.44
CA PRO A 255 -54.06 -49.18 -15.73
C PRO A 255 -53.77 -50.74 -15.73
N PRO A 256 -53.21 -51.48 -14.70
CA PRO A 256 -53.43 -51.44 -13.23
C PRO A 256 -52.17 -51.52 -12.30
N GLN A 257 -52.37 -51.24 -11.00
CA GLN A 257 -51.74 -51.81 -9.76
C GLN A 257 -50.23 -52.20 -9.71
N GLY A 258 -49.46 -52.07 -8.61
CA GLY A 258 -49.70 -51.53 -7.26
C GLY A 258 -48.63 -51.99 -6.22
N GLN A 259 -48.60 -51.36 -5.04
CA GLN A 259 -47.89 -51.74 -3.78
C GLN A 259 -46.37 -51.48 -3.57
N LYS A 260 -46.09 -50.71 -2.49
CA LYS A 260 -45.00 -50.72 -1.46
C LYS A 260 -43.60 -51.32 -1.73
N ARG A 261 -42.56 -50.52 -1.41
CA ARG A 261 -41.20 -50.96 -1.01
C ARG A 261 -41.20 -51.70 0.34
N PRO A 262 -40.21 -52.58 0.60
CA PRO A 262 -39.24 -52.29 1.68
C PRO A 262 -37.77 -52.62 1.32
N GLU A 263 -36.91 -52.67 2.35
CA GLU A 263 -35.44 -52.78 2.38
C GLU A 263 -34.87 -54.20 2.13
N LEU A 264 -33.57 -54.34 1.82
CA LEU A 264 -32.56 -54.95 2.73
C LEU A 264 -31.11 -55.02 2.17
N LYS A 265 -30.21 -55.64 2.95
CA LYS A 265 -28.73 -55.69 2.82
C LYS A 265 -28.23 -57.02 2.25
N GLN A 266 -27.08 -57.02 1.54
CA GLN A 266 -25.96 -57.99 1.66
C GLN A 266 -24.77 -57.46 0.81
N LYS A 267 -23.49 -57.52 1.20
CA LYS A 267 -22.59 -58.63 1.60
C LYS A 267 -22.37 -59.67 0.50
N PHE A 268 -21.15 -59.74 -0.04
CA PHE A 268 -20.53 -60.95 -0.63
C PHE A 268 -19.02 -60.96 -0.33
N SER A 269 -18.39 -62.13 -0.48
CA SER A 269 -17.10 -62.53 0.12
C SER A 269 -16.02 -62.90 -0.91
N GLU A 270 -14.88 -63.39 -0.42
CA GLU A 270 -13.94 -64.26 -1.16
C GLU A 270 -14.68 -65.42 -1.89
N ASP A 271 -14.15 -66.05 -2.96
CA ASP A 271 -12.78 -66.60 -3.06
C ASP A 271 -12.21 -66.86 -4.49
N THR A 272 -10.98 -67.38 -4.52
CA THR A 272 -10.04 -67.84 -5.57
C THR A 272 -10.55 -68.95 -6.56
N PRO A 273 -9.74 -69.56 -7.49
CA PRO A 273 -8.36 -69.30 -7.97
C PRO A 273 -8.12 -69.32 -9.52
N VAL A 274 -6.97 -68.78 -9.99
CA VAL A 274 -6.20 -69.33 -11.14
C VAL A 274 -4.70 -69.20 -10.87
N ASN A 275 -3.92 -70.26 -11.12
CA ASN A 275 -2.44 -70.27 -11.00
C ASN A 275 -1.75 -69.93 -12.33
N GLY A 276 -0.56 -69.31 -12.30
CA GLY A 276 0.27 -69.13 -13.50
C GLY A 276 1.67 -68.52 -13.29
N VAL A 277 2.70 -69.35 -13.49
CA VAL A 277 4.11 -68.98 -13.82
C VAL A 277 4.92 -68.14 -12.80
N GLN A 278 5.65 -68.88 -11.96
CA GLN A 278 7.06 -68.72 -11.54
C GLN A 278 7.67 -67.33 -11.22
N LYS A 279 8.28 -67.25 -10.03
CA LYS A 279 9.21 -66.20 -9.60
C LYS A 279 10.56 -66.28 -10.33
N ASN A 280 11.25 -65.15 -10.43
CA ASN A 280 12.66 -65.09 -10.03
C ASN A 280 12.99 -63.70 -9.43
N GLU A 281 13.94 -63.64 -8.51
CA GLU A 281 14.12 -62.47 -7.62
C GLU A 281 15.14 -61.46 -8.16
N LEU A 282 14.75 -60.19 -8.20
CA LEU A 282 15.67 -59.04 -8.27
C LEU A 282 15.32 -58.07 -7.15
N LYS A 283 16.29 -57.79 -6.27
CA LYS A 283 16.10 -56.90 -5.12
C LYS A 283 15.96 -55.45 -5.61
N LEU A 284 14.79 -54.86 -5.43
CA LEU A 284 14.59 -53.42 -5.55
C LEU A 284 14.48 -52.81 -4.15
N GLU A 285 15.34 -51.83 -3.86
CA GLU A 285 15.25 -51.05 -2.64
C GLU A 285 14.07 -50.08 -2.68
N LYS A 286 13.50 -49.75 -1.51
CA LYS A 286 12.37 -48.82 -1.42
C LYS A 286 12.86 -47.38 -1.65
N PRO A 287 12.36 -46.64 -2.66
CA PRO A 287 12.59 -45.20 -2.72
C PRO A 287 11.92 -44.53 -1.51
N LYS A 288 12.61 -43.56 -0.88
CA LYS A 288 12.04 -42.76 0.21
C LYS A 288 11.03 -41.77 -0.36
N LEU A 289 9.93 -41.55 0.38
CA LEU A 289 8.81 -40.71 -0.04
C LEU A 289 8.98 -39.26 0.45
N GLU A 290 10.04 -38.58 0.00
CA GLU A 290 10.34 -37.19 0.36
C GLU A 290 10.75 -36.37 -0.88
N ASP A 291 9.79 -36.09 -1.75
CA ASP A 291 9.87 -34.96 -2.69
C ASP A 291 8.48 -34.59 -3.26
N LEU A 292 8.07 -33.33 -3.10
CA LEU A 292 6.95 -32.59 -3.76
C LEU A 292 6.37 -31.51 -2.81
N ASN A 293 7.00 -30.32 -2.74
CA ASN A 293 6.34 -29.01 -2.52
C ASN A 293 7.32 -27.81 -2.41
N GLU A 294 8.37 -27.75 -3.22
CA GLU A 294 9.21 -26.55 -3.32
C GLU A 294 9.33 -26.11 -4.79
N THR A 295 8.84 -24.91 -5.10
CA THR A 295 8.96 -24.30 -6.44
C THR A 295 10.36 -23.72 -6.62
N TYR A 296 11.35 -24.60 -6.74
CA TYR A 296 12.70 -24.21 -7.12
C TYR A 296 12.67 -23.62 -8.53
N ILE A 297 13.10 -22.36 -8.66
CA ILE A 297 13.65 -21.87 -9.92
C ILE A 297 15.00 -22.57 -10.08
N VAL A 298 14.96 -23.76 -10.68
CA VAL A 298 16.16 -24.45 -11.16
C VAL A 298 16.86 -23.50 -12.15
N PRO A 299 18.17 -23.24 -12.02
CA PRO A 299 18.89 -22.53 -13.06
C PRO A 299 18.86 -23.38 -14.33
N LEU A 300 18.11 -22.92 -15.35
CA LEU A 300 17.97 -23.59 -16.63
C LEU A 300 19.34 -24.01 -17.18
N ASP A 301 19.44 -25.22 -17.71
CA ASP A 301 20.66 -25.64 -18.39
C ASP A 301 20.92 -24.74 -19.61
N PHE A 302 22.18 -24.62 -20.01
CA PHE A 302 22.57 -23.81 -21.17
C PHE A 302 21.85 -24.28 -22.46
N LYS A 303 21.51 -25.57 -22.55
CA LYS A 303 20.66 -26.12 -23.62
C LYS A 303 19.20 -25.64 -23.53
N GLU A 304 18.61 -25.63 -22.34
CA GLU A 304 17.23 -25.18 -22.12
C GLU A 304 17.10 -23.68 -22.40
N TYR A 305 18.07 -22.88 -21.96
CA TYR A 305 18.16 -21.46 -22.28
C TYR A 305 18.27 -21.24 -23.81
N SER A 306 19.16 -21.98 -24.49
CA SER A 306 19.30 -21.90 -25.95
C SER A 306 18.01 -22.30 -26.68
N HIS A 307 17.29 -23.30 -26.18
CA HIS A 307 16.00 -23.71 -26.73
C HIS A 307 14.91 -22.65 -26.50
N LEU A 308 14.83 -22.09 -25.30
CA LEU A 308 13.86 -21.06 -24.93
C LEU A 308 14.06 -19.77 -25.75
N GLN A 309 15.32 -19.34 -25.95
CA GLN A 309 15.63 -18.17 -26.76
C GLN A 309 15.24 -18.38 -28.23
N LYS A 310 15.55 -19.55 -28.82
CA LYS A 310 15.09 -19.92 -30.18
C LYS A 310 13.56 -19.95 -30.31
N LYS A 311 12.86 -20.49 -29.29
CA LYS A 311 11.41 -20.57 -29.24
C LYS A 311 10.74 -19.20 -29.04
N LEU A 312 11.43 -18.25 -28.41
CA LEU A 312 11.01 -16.84 -28.35
C LEU A 312 11.22 -16.14 -29.70
N THR A 313 12.40 -16.31 -30.32
CA THR A 313 12.74 -15.67 -31.61
C THR A 313 11.83 -16.10 -32.75
N SER A 314 11.27 -17.33 -32.76
CA SER A 314 10.30 -17.75 -33.78
C SER A 314 8.96 -16.99 -33.76
N ILE A 315 8.75 -16.09 -32.80
CA ILE A 315 7.65 -15.12 -32.82
C ILE A 315 7.92 -13.98 -33.82
N TYR A 316 9.19 -13.62 -34.08
CA TYR A 316 9.57 -12.45 -34.89
C TYR A 316 8.96 -12.47 -36.29
N ASP A 317 8.92 -13.64 -36.93
CA ASP A 317 8.31 -13.83 -38.26
C ASP A 317 6.81 -13.45 -38.27
N LYS A 318 6.10 -13.62 -37.15
CA LYS A 318 4.67 -13.27 -37.00
C LYS A 318 4.42 -11.80 -36.62
N VAL A 319 5.48 -11.03 -36.34
CA VAL A 319 5.39 -9.62 -35.89
C VAL A 319 5.73 -8.66 -37.03
N LEU A 320 4.88 -7.67 -37.27
CA LEU A 320 5.21 -6.50 -38.09
C LEU A 320 5.84 -5.43 -37.21
N VAL A 321 7.11 -5.12 -37.47
CA VAL A 321 7.80 -3.97 -36.86
C VAL A 321 7.32 -2.69 -37.56
N VAL A 322 6.85 -1.73 -36.77
CA VAL A 322 6.38 -0.41 -37.21
C VAL A 322 7.36 0.62 -36.67
N ASP A 323 8.36 0.96 -37.48
CA ASP A 323 9.48 1.85 -37.12
C ASP A 323 9.41 3.22 -37.82
N ASN A 324 8.32 3.51 -38.53
CA ASN A 324 8.14 4.77 -39.24
C ASN A 324 6.66 5.15 -39.45
N ILE A 325 6.45 6.46 -39.65
CA ILE A 325 5.15 7.13 -39.85
C ILE A 325 4.34 6.56 -41.03
N SER A 326 4.98 6.03 -42.07
CA SER A 326 4.27 5.52 -43.26
C SER A 326 3.59 4.19 -42.97
N ILE A 327 4.31 3.24 -42.38
CA ILE A 327 3.75 1.94 -41.96
C ILE A 327 2.71 2.16 -40.85
N ALA A 328 2.98 3.06 -39.90
CA ALA A 328 2.05 3.37 -38.81
C ALA A 328 0.66 3.78 -39.31
N LYS A 329 0.58 4.64 -40.34
CA LYS A 329 -0.70 5.06 -40.94
C LYS A 329 -1.47 3.90 -41.58
N GLN A 330 -0.80 3.03 -42.34
CA GLN A 330 -1.42 1.85 -42.97
C GLN A 330 -1.94 0.85 -41.92
N VAL A 331 -1.20 0.70 -40.82
CA VAL A 331 -1.58 -0.16 -39.69
C VAL A 331 -2.79 0.41 -38.93
N VAL A 332 -2.81 1.71 -38.65
CA VAL A 332 -3.96 2.37 -38.00
C VAL A 332 -5.19 2.37 -38.89
N GLU A 333 -5.05 2.56 -40.19
CA GLU A 333 -6.15 2.39 -41.16
C GLU A 333 -6.75 0.98 -41.09
N LYS A 334 -5.91 -0.07 -41.11
CA LYS A 334 -6.34 -1.47 -40.94
C LYS A 334 -7.01 -1.73 -39.59
N LEU A 335 -6.46 -1.21 -38.49
CA LEU A 335 -7.03 -1.37 -37.14
C LEU A 335 -8.40 -0.69 -37.00
N THR A 336 -8.54 0.52 -37.53
CA THR A 336 -9.76 1.35 -37.37
C THR A 336 -10.87 1.00 -38.35
N THR A 337 -10.56 0.35 -39.47
CA THR A 337 -11.51 -0.08 -40.51
C THR A 337 -11.65 -1.60 -40.58
N GLN A 338 -10.70 -2.30 -41.22
CA GLN A 338 -10.76 -3.74 -41.51
C GLN A 338 -10.93 -4.61 -40.25
N TYR A 339 -10.14 -4.34 -39.21
CA TYR A 339 -10.06 -5.16 -38.01
C TYR A 339 -10.82 -4.59 -36.81
N ARG A 340 -11.54 -3.47 -36.99
CA ARG A 340 -12.33 -2.73 -35.97
C ARG A 340 -13.26 -3.60 -35.11
N HIS A 341 -13.72 -4.72 -35.68
CA HIS A 341 -14.69 -5.64 -35.08
C HIS A 341 -14.07 -6.70 -34.16
N LEU A 342 -12.74 -6.89 -34.24
CA LEU A 342 -11.98 -7.87 -33.46
C LEU A 342 -11.77 -7.38 -32.01
N VAL A 343 -11.00 -8.16 -31.25
CA VAL A 343 -10.54 -7.79 -29.91
C VAL A 343 -9.02 -7.72 -29.96
N HIS A 344 -8.47 -6.57 -29.58
CA HIS A 344 -7.06 -6.27 -29.67
C HIS A 344 -6.45 -6.35 -28.27
N ALA A 345 -5.50 -7.26 -28.04
CA ALA A 345 -4.68 -7.18 -26.84
C ALA A 345 -3.59 -6.14 -27.04
N CYS A 346 -3.38 -5.29 -26.04
CA CYS A 346 -2.43 -4.18 -26.06
C CYS A 346 -1.52 -4.25 -24.83
N ASP A 347 -0.29 -3.77 -24.96
CA ASP A 347 0.77 -3.84 -23.95
C ASP A 347 1.83 -2.75 -24.22
N THR A 348 2.35 -2.10 -23.17
CA THR A 348 3.34 -1.00 -23.26
C THR A 348 4.64 -1.31 -22.52
N GLU A 349 5.78 -1.06 -23.18
CA GLU A 349 7.11 -1.09 -22.55
C GLU A 349 7.56 0.34 -22.21
N VAL A 350 7.99 0.55 -20.97
CA VAL A 350 8.13 1.89 -20.38
C VAL A 350 9.52 2.08 -19.75
N ALA A 351 10.18 3.18 -20.10
CA ALA A 351 11.44 3.65 -19.55
C ALA A 351 11.22 4.79 -18.52
N ALA A 352 12.32 5.30 -17.94
CA ALA A 352 12.32 6.50 -17.10
C ALA A 352 11.39 6.49 -15.87
N ILE A 353 11.10 5.32 -15.28
CA ILE A 353 10.29 5.17 -14.05
C ILE A 353 10.79 4.03 -13.15
N ASP A 354 10.94 4.28 -11.84
CA ASP A 354 11.05 3.22 -10.82
C ASP A 354 9.65 2.87 -10.31
N VAL A 355 9.02 1.89 -10.94
CA VAL A 355 7.68 1.35 -10.61
C VAL A 355 7.55 0.79 -9.18
N LYS A 356 8.57 0.86 -8.32
CA LYS A 356 8.46 0.62 -6.87
C LYS A 356 8.24 1.88 -6.05
N GLN A 357 8.76 3.02 -6.48
CA GLN A 357 8.58 4.32 -5.80
C GLN A 357 7.51 5.15 -6.49
N GLU A 358 7.58 5.24 -7.82
CA GLU A 358 6.85 6.20 -8.63
C GLU A 358 5.46 5.72 -9.03
N THR A 359 4.57 6.68 -9.28
CA THR A 359 3.24 6.47 -9.84
C THR A 359 3.29 6.69 -11.36
N PRO A 360 2.61 5.88 -12.20
CA PRO A 360 2.66 6.06 -13.66
C PRO A 360 1.93 7.32 -14.14
N VAL A 361 1.12 7.96 -13.28
CA VAL A 361 0.53 9.29 -13.56
C VAL A 361 1.66 10.32 -13.63
N ASP A 362 1.78 11.04 -14.74
CA ASP A 362 2.81 12.03 -15.09
C ASP A 362 4.27 11.50 -15.22
N HIS A 363 4.55 10.21 -14.94
CA HIS A 363 5.89 9.61 -14.97
C HIS A 363 5.99 8.40 -15.91
N GLY A 364 7.20 8.15 -16.42
CA GLY A 364 7.49 7.08 -17.36
C GLY A 364 7.31 7.49 -18.82
N GLU A 365 8.16 6.94 -19.69
CA GLU A 365 8.18 7.20 -21.12
C GLU A 365 7.97 5.90 -21.90
N VAL A 366 6.94 5.83 -22.75
CA VAL A 366 6.65 4.66 -23.60
C VAL A 366 7.72 4.57 -24.68
N ILE A 367 8.47 3.47 -24.71
CA ILE A 367 9.55 3.22 -25.69
C ILE A 367 9.11 2.33 -26.85
N CYS A 368 8.16 1.44 -26.60
CA CYS A 368 7.42 0.72 -27.63
C CYS A 368 6.10 0.21 -27.05
N PHE A 369 5.22 -0.25 -27.93
CA PHE A 369 4.00 -0.97 -27.56
C PHE A 369 3.73 -2.08 -28.57
N SER A 370 3.04 -3.13 -28.12
CA SER A 370 2.61 -4.22 -28.98
C SER A 370 1.09 -4.34 -29.03
N ILE A 371 0.55 -4.72 -30.20
CA ILE A 371 -0.88 -4.98 -30.37
C ILE A 371 -1.05 -6.28 -31.13
N TYR A 372 -1.78 -7.22 -30.52
CA TYR A 372 -2.15 -8.50 -31.13
C TYR A 372 -3.65 -8.56 -31.36
N SER A 373 -4.05 -8.79 -32.62
CA SER A 373 -5.47 -8.73 -33.04
C SER A 373 -6.08 -10.12 -33.29
N GLY A 374 -5.40 -11.18 -32.85
CA GLY A 374 -5.79 -12.57 -33.14
C GLY A 374 -5.31 -13.05 -34.52
N HIS A 375 -5.47 -14.36 -34.75
CA HIS A 375 -4.98 -15.05 -35.95
C HIS A 375 -5.73 -14.69 -37.25
N GLU A 376 -6.86 -13.98 -37.15
CA GLU A 376 -7.68 -13.51 -38.28
C GLU A 376 -7.17 -12.20 -38.90
N ALA A 377 -6.24 -11.51 -38.23
CA ALA A 377 -5.66 -10.27 -38.70
C ALA A 377 -4.37 -10.50 -39.51
N ASP A 378 -4.21 -9.76 -40.62
CA ASP A 378 -2.97 -9.72 -41.41
C ASP A 378 -2.61 -8.26 -41.74
N PHE A 379 -1.55 -7.77 -41.10
CA PHE A 379 -0.95 -6.47 -41.38
C PHE A 379 0.06 -6.51 -42.53
N GLY A 380 0.36 -7.70 -43.06
CA GLY A 380 1.21 -7.95 -44.22
C GLY A 380 1.99 -9.26 -44.07
N ASN A 381 1.97 -10.11 -45.09
CA ASN A 381 2.71 -11.39 -45.13
C ASN A 381 2.34 -12.37 -44.00
N GLY A 382 1.09 -12.40 -43.54
CA GLY A 382 0.62 -13.27 -42.46
C GLY A 382 0.96 -12.78 -41.04
N LYS A 383 1.37 -11.51 -40.89
CA LYS A 383 1.75 -10.94 -39.59
C LYS A 383 0.52 -10.43 -38.86
N SER A 384 0.17 -11.10 -37.76
CA SER A 384 -1.05 -10.86 -36.94
C SER A 384 -0.78 -10.05 -35.66
N CYS A 385 0.49 -9.85 -35.31
CA CYS A 385 0.94 -8.96 -34.24
C CYS A 385 1.68 -7.77 -34.85
N ILE A 386 1.50 -6.59 -34.27
CA ILE A 386 2.33 -5.41 -34.56
C ILE A 386 3.15 -5.05 -33.31
N TRP A 387 4.36 -4.55 -33.53
CA TRP A 387 5.21 -3.95 -32.50
C TRP A 387 5.71 -2.60 -33.01
N VAL A 388 5.53 -1.55 -32.22
CA VAL A 388 5.67 -0.17 -32.67
C VAL A 388 6.82 0.52 -31.94
N ASP A 389 7.81 1.01 -32.69
CA ASP A 389 8.99 1.68 -32.14
C ASP A 389 8.68 3.16 -31.89
N VAL A 390 8.40 3.51 -30.63
CA VAL A 390 8.21 4.91 -30.21
C VAL A 390 9.57 5.58 -29.99
N LEU A 391 10.52 4.87 -29.37
CA LEU A 391 11.84 5.37 -28.97
C LEU A 391 12.69 5.89 -30.13
N ASP A 392 12.81 5.12 -31.22
CA ASP A 392 13.65 5.45 -32.38
C ASP A 392 12.84 5.67 -33.67
N GLY A 393 11.57 5.23 -33.72
CA GLY A 393 10.74 5.28 -34.94
C GLY A 393 9.91 6.55 -35.17
N GLY A 394 9.82 7.46 -34.19
CA GLY A 394 9.09 8.73 -34.37
C GLY A 394 8.73 9.52 -33.10
N GLY A 395 9.05 9.03 -31.90
CA GLY A 395 8.71 9.68 -30.63
C GLY A 395 7.20 9.84 -30.45
N LYS A 396 6.78 10.93 -29.80
CA LYS A 396 5.35 11.24 -29.60
C LYS A 396 4.53 11.19 -30.90
N SER A 397 5.09 11.61 -32.03
CA SER A 397 4.43 11.58 -33.35
C SER A 397 3.93 10.19 -33.74
N MET A 398 4.56 9.12 -33.24
CA MET A 398 4.10 7.74 -33.43
C MET A 398 2.82 7.45 -32.65
N LEU A 399 2.75 7.89 -31.39
CA LEU A 399 1.56 7.74 -30.54
C LEU A 399 0.39 8.60 -31.07
N ASP A 400 0.67 9.83 -31.52
CA ASP A 400 -0.33 10.72 -32.14
C ASP A 400 -0.99 10.10 -33.39
N ILE A 401 -0.26 9.28 -34.17
CA ILE A 401 -0.84 8.55 -35.31
C ILE A 401 -1.80 7.44 -34.86
N PHE A 402 -1.60 6.86 -33.68
CA PHE A 402 -2.46 5.81 -33.12
C PHE A 402 -3.65 6.37 -32.29
N SER A 403 -3.80 7.69 -32.12
CA SER A 403 -4.99 8.33 -31.50
C SER A 403 -6.31 7.74 -32.01
N PRO A 404 -6.56 7.61 -33.34
CA PRO A 404 -7.82 7.08 -33.86
C PRO A 404 -8.08 5.60 -33.53
N PHE A 405 -7.04 4.84 -33.14
CA PHE A 405 -7.20 3.50 -32.59
C PHE A 405 -7.44 3.55 -31.08
N PHE A 406 -6.58 4.24 -30.32
CA PHE A 406 -6.60 4.22 -28.86
C PHE A 406 -7.85 4.89 -28.27
N GLU A 407 -8.27 6.03 -28.81
CA GLU A 407 -9.36 6.83 -28.24
C GLU A 407 -10.76 6.31 -28.62
N ASP A 408 -10.87 5.46 -29.64
CA ASP A 408 -12.15 4.96 -30.13
C ASP A 408 -12.86 4.04 -29.10
N PRO A 409 -14.08 4.37 -28.63
CA PRO A 409 -14.77 3.62 -27.58
C PRO A 409 -15.39 2.30 -28.06
N PHE A 410 -15.47 2.06 -29.38
CA PHE A 410 -16.05 0.85 -29.96
C PHE A 410 -15.00 -0.22 -30.32
N ILE A 411 -13.76 0.19 -30.58
CA ILE A 411 -12.63 -0.73 -30.77
C ILE A 411 -12.26 -1.34 -29.42
N LYS A 412 -12.35 -2.68 -29.30
CA LYS A 412 -12.22 -3.40 -28.04
C LYS A 412 -10.76 -3.69 -27.70
N LYS A 413 -10.21 -3.03 -26.67
CA LYS A 413 -8.85 -3.29 -26.16
C LYS A 413 -8.84 -4.14 -24.89
N VAL A 414 -7.91 -5.08 -24.82
CA VAL A 414 -7.71 -5.99 -23.69
C VAL A 414 -6.29 -5.87 -23.18
N TRP A 415 -6.14 -5.86 -21.85
CA TRP A 415 -4.87 -5.56 -21.19
C TRP A 415 -4.55 -6.56 -20.08
N HIS A 416 -3.35 -6.44 -19.51
CA HIS A 416 -2.96 -7.12 -18.28
C HIS A 416 -2.40 -6.08 -17.29
N ASN A 417 -3.23 -5.60 -16.35
CA ASN A 417 -2.97 -4.43 -15.51
C ASN A 417 -3.17 -3.07 -16.24
N TYR A 418 -4.33 -2.92 -16.89
CA TYR A 418 -4.76 -1.76 -17.69
C TYR A 418 -4.43 -0.38 -17.08
N SER A 419 -4.55 -0.24 -15.75
CA SER A 419 -4.17 0.96 -15.00
C SER A 419 -2.80 1.51 -15.42
N PHE A 420 -1.78 0.66 -15.52
CA PHE A 420 -0.43 1.11 -15.81
C PHE A 420 -0.30 1.63 -17.25
N ASP A 421 -0.72 0.83 -18.24
CA ASP A 421 -0.72 1.22 -19.65
C ASP A 421 -1.56 2.48 -19.90
N ASN A 422 -2.67 2.64 -19.17
CA ASN A 422 -3.54 3.79 -19.32
C ASN A 422 -2.83 5.10 -18.93
N HIS A 423 -2.26 5.14 -17.72
CA HIS A 423 -1.60 6.35 -17.22
C HIS A 423 -0.37 6.73 -18.07
N VAL A 424 0.44 5.75 -18.51
CA VAL A 424 1.63 6.06 -19.34
C VAL A 424 1.28 6.51 -20.76
N ILE A 425 0.10 6.17 -21.27
CA ILE A 425 -0.44 6.70 -22.54
C ILE A 425 -1.09 8.08 -22.33
N GLU A 426 -1.86 8.28 -21.25
CA GLU A 426 -2.44 9.59 -20.88
C GLU A 426 -1.36 10.67 -20.68
N ASN A 427 -0.15 10.30 -20.25
CA ASN A 427 1.01 11.20 -20.14
C ASN A 427 1.39 11.92 -21.44
N TYR A 428 0.99 11.40 -22.61
CA TYR A 428 1.20 12.01 -23.93
C TYR A 428 0.02 12.90 -24.37
N GLY A 429 -1.11 12.87 -23.66
CA GLY A 429 -2.33 13.63 -23.95
C GLY A 429 -3.41 12.87 -24.72
N LEU A 430 -3.34 11.54 -24.78
CA LEU A 430 -4.31 10.66 -25.44
C LEU A 430 -5.35 10.15 -24.43
N THR A 431 -6.64 10.18 -24.76
CA THR A 431 -7.71 9.67 -23.86
C THR A 431 -8.15 8.27 -24.28
N LEU A 432 -7.67 7.23 -23.60
CA LEU A 432 -7.96 5.84 -23.98
C LEU A 432 -9.45 5.50 -23.88
N GLY A 433 -10.01 5.05 -25.02
CA GLY A 433 -11.36 4.53 -25.14
C GLY A 433 -11.38 3.02 -25.34
N GLY A 434 -12.53 2.39 -25.14
CA GLY A 434 -12.78 1.01 -25.60
C GLY A 434 -12.13 -0.07 -24.75
N PHE A 435 -11.82 0.22 -23.48
CA PHE A 435 -11.45 -0.80 -22.49
C PHE A 435 -12.51 -1.91 -22.46
N HIS A 436 -12.13 -3.11 -22.89
CA HIS A 436 -13.02 -4.26 -23.03
C HIS A 436 -12.79 -5.30 -21.93
N ALA A 437 -11.53 -5.57 -21.57
CA ALA A 437 -11.21 -6.41 -20.41
C ALA A 437 -9.79 -6.18 -19.85
N ASP A 438 -9.64 -6.51 -18.57
CA ASP A 438 -8.36 -6.72 -17.90
C ASP A 438 -8.24 -8.19 -17.46
N THR A 439 -7.20 -8.87 -17.94
CA THR A 439 -7.00 -10.31 -17.67
C THR A 439 -6.62 -10.61 -16.22
N MET A 440 -5.97 -9.69 -15.50
CA MET A 440 -5.73 -9.84 -14.06
C MET A 440 -7.04 -9.74 -13.28
N HIS A 441 -7.94 -8.82 -13.63
CA HIS A 441 -9.28 -8.75 -13.01
C HIS A 441 -10.08 -10.02 -13.28
N MET A 442 -10.12 -10.50 -14.52
CA MET A 442 -10.81 -11.76 -14.87
C MET A 442 -10.21 -12.98 -14.14
N ALA A 443 -8.88 -13.06 -13.99
CA ALA A 443 -8.22 -14.15 -13.27
C ALA A 443 -8.54 -14.14 -11.77
N ARG A 444 -8.64 -12.95 -11.15
CA ARG A 444 -9.02 -12.78 -9.74
C ARG A 444 -10.50 -13.10 -9.47
N LEU A 445 -11.38 -12.87 -10.45
CA LEU A 445 -12.78 -13.29 -10.38
C LEU A 445 -12.93 -14.81 -10.55
N TRP A 446 -12.07 -15.42 -11.38
CA TRP A 446 -12.03 -16.87 -11.59
C TRP A 446 -11.54 -17.63 -10.34
N ASP A 447 -10.46 -17.17 -9.71
CA ASP A 447 -9.99 -17.72 -8.44
C ASP A 447 -9.21 -16.66 -7.66
N SER A 448 -9.81 -16.19 -6.55
CA SER A 448 -9.23 -15.17 -5.66
C SER A 448 -8.12 -15.70 -4.74
N SER A 449 -7.93 -17.01 -4.65
CA SER A 449 -7.05 -17.70 -3.71
C SER A 449 -5.70 -18.13 -4.31
N ARG A 450 -5.42 -17.80 -5.58
CA ARG A 450 -4.20 -18.22 -6.32
C ARG A 450 -2.86 -17.67 -5.80
N ARG A 451 -2.79 -17.02 -4.63
CA ARG A 451 -1.53 -16.65 -3.96
C ARG A 451 -0.65 -17.88 -3.67
N MET A 452 -1.26 -19.05 -3.46
CA MET A 452 -0.56 -20.33 -3.30
C MET A 452 -0.34 -21.08 -4.64
N SER A 453 -0.61 -20.43 -5.78
CA SER A 453 -0.63 -21.06 -7.12
C SER A 453 -0.03 -20.13 -8.17
N GLY A 454 1.13 -19.54 -7.84
CA GLY A 454 1.92 -18.67 -8.73
C GLY A 454 1.55 -17.18 -8.70
N GLY A 455 0.38 -16.79 -8.17
CA GLY A 455 -0.07 -15.41 -8.22
C GLY A 455 -0.58 -14.99 -9.61
N TYR A 456 -0.72 -13.68 -9.83
CA TYR A 456 -1.53 -13.12 -10.93
C TYR A 456 -0.73 -12.38 -12.01
N SER A 457 0.59 -12.54 -12.07
CA SER A 457 1.38 -12.03 -13.20
C SER A 457 1.07 -12.82 -14.47
N LEU A 458 1.28 -12.19 -15.63
CA LEU A 458 1.09 -12.81 -16.93
C LEU A 458 1.93 -14.10 -17.10
N GLU A 459 3.17 -14.10 -16.60
CA GLU A 459 4.04 -15.28 -16.49
C GLU A 459 3.38 -16.43 -15.68
N ALA A 460 2.86 -16.14 -14.49
CA ALA A 460 2.23 -17.15 -13.64
C ALA A 460 0.85 -17.62 -14.13
N LEU A 461 0.12 -16.79 -14.88
CA LEU A 461 -1.17 -17.14 -15.46
C LEU A 461 -1.02 -17.98 -16.74
N THR A 462 -0.05 -17.64 -17.59
CA THR A 462 0.17 -18.32 -18.88
C THR A 462 0.94 -19.62 -18.74
N SER A 463 1.82 -19.72 -17.73
CA SER A 463 2.52 -20.97 -17.39
C SER A 463 1.61 -22.02 -16.72
N ASP A 464 0.41 -21.64 -16.25
CA ASP A 464 -0.56 -22.53 -15.59
C ASP A 464 -1.35 -23.39 -16.60
N SER A 465 -0.61 -24.26 -17.32
CA SER A 465 -1.13 -25.18 -18.34
C SER A 465 -2.17 -26.18 -17.81
N LYS A 466 -2.17 -26.47 -16.50
CA LYS A 466 -3.10 -27.41 -15.85
C LYS A 466 -4.31 -26.72 -15.20
N GLY A 467 -4.19 -25.46 -14.79
CA GLY A 467 -5.27 -24.65 -14.23
C GLY A 467 -5.90 -23.70 -15.25
N ILE A 468 -5.39 -22.47 -15.37
CA ILE A 468 -6.00 -21.40 -16.17
C ILE A 468 -5.84 -21.60 -17.70
N MET A 469 -4.70 -22.10 -18.18
CA MET A 469 -4.51 -22.36 -19.62
C MET A 469 -4.96 -23.75 -20.07
N SER A 470 -5.53 -24.57 -19.16
CA SER A 470 -6.05 -25.90 -19.49
C SER A 470 -7.11 -25.86 -20.59
N GLY A 471 -6.97 -26.78 -21.56
CA GLY A 471 -7.86 -26.89 -22.72
C GLY A 471 -7.74 -25.74 -23.73
N ALA A 472 -6.62 -25.02 -23.76
CA ALA A 472 -6.34 -24.10 -24.86
C ALA A 472 -6.21 -24.86 -26.19
N ASN A 473 -7.02 -24.49 -27.18
CA ASN A 473 -6.93 -25.03 -28.54
C ASN A 473 -5.69 -24.44 -29.22
N LEU A 474 -4.56 -25.13 -29.08
CA LEU A 474 -3.40 -24.94 -29.92
C LEU A 474 -3.67 -25.59 -31.28
N GLY A 475 -3.19 -24.97 -32.36
CA GLY A 475 -3.11 -25.66 -33.66
C GLY A 475 -2.17 -26.87 -33.55
N PRO A 476 -2.24 -27.86 -34.46
CA PRO A 476 -1.52 -29.13 -34.33
C PRO A 476 0.01 -29.03 -34.22
N ASN A 477 0.60 -27.87 -34.55
CA ASN A 477 2.02 -27.55 -34.40
C ASN A 477 2.30 -26.30 -33.52
N GLU A 478 1.30 -25.68 -32.86
CA GLU A 478 1.57 -24.61 -31.88
C GLU A 478 1.85 -25.23 -30.51
N GLU A 479 2.97 -24.86 -29.89
CA GLU A 479 3.24 -25.15 -28.47
C GLU A 479 3.01 -23.88 -27.65
N LEU A 480 2.34 -23.96 -26.49
CA LEU A 480 2.08 -22.77 -25.68
C LEU A 480 3.39 -22.19 -25.15
N ILE A 481 3.77 -21.00 -25.63
CA ILE A 481 4.79 -20.16 -25.03
C ILE A 481 4.08 -19.37 -23.92
N GLY A 482 4.33 -19.73 -22.66
CA GLY A 482 4.00 -18.86 -21.53
C GLY A 482 4.95 -17.67 -21.49
N LYS A 483 4.50 -16.53 -20.96
CA LYS A 483 5.38 -15.38 -20.73
C LYS A 483 6.49 -15.76 -19.75
N VAL A 484 7.70 -15.32 -20.06
CA VAL A 484 8.93 -15.56 -19.30
C VAL A 484 9.41 -14.23 -18.69
N SER A 485 9.95 -14.25 -17.47
CA SER A 485 10.43 -13.04 -16.81
C SER A 485 11.55 -12.32 -17.60
N MET A 486 11.52 -10.99 -17.59
CA MET A 486 12.57 -10.10 -18.13
C MET A 486 13.98 -10.51 -17.67
N LYS A 487 14.08 -10.94 -16.41
CA LYS A 487 15.30 -11.37 -15.73
C LYS A 487 15.79 -12.75 -16.16
N THR A 488 14.92 -13.59 -16.71
CA THR A 488 15.31 -14.90 -17.27
C THR A 488 15.95 -14.71 -18.64
N ILE A 489 15.42 -13.80 -19.47
CA ILE A 489 15.89 -13.57 -20.85
C ILE A 489 17.07 -12.59 -20.89
N PHE A 490 16.96 -11.42 -20.26
CA PHE A 490 17.96 -10.34 -20.36
C PHE A 490 18.87 -10.23 -19.11
N GLY A 491 18.85 -11.24 -18.24
CA GLY A 491 19.50 -11.23 -16.93
C GLY A 491 21.02 -11.38 -16.97
N ARG A 492 21.76 -10.29 -17.20
CA ARG A 492 23.23 -10.28 -17.20
C ARG A 492 23.79 -10.33 -15.76
N LYS A 493 24.85 -11.13 -15.50
CA LYS A 493 25.51 -11.14 -14.18
C LYS A 493 26.34 -9.86 -13.99
N LYS A 494 26.03 -9.05 -12.97
CA LYS A 494 26.75 -7.80 -12.68
C LYS A 494 28.23 -8.08 -12.45
N LEU A 495 29.08 -7.52 -13.31
CA LEU A 495 30.54 -7.63 -13.15
C LEU A 495 31.00 -6.92 -11.87
N LYS A 496 31.95 -7.55 -11.18
CA LYS A 496 32.68 -6.97 -10.05
C LYS A 496 33.73 -5.98 -10.53
N LYS A 497 34.31 -5.22 -9.60
CA LYS A 497 35.46 -4.33 -9.85
C LYS A 497 36.73 -5.08 -10.34
N ASP A 498 36.79 -6.41 -10.21
CA ASP A 498 37.88 -7.25 -10.74
C ASP A 498 37.51 -7.96 -12.06
N GLY A 499 36.49 -7.46 -12.78
CA GLY A 499 36.04 -7.96 -14.08
C GLY A 499 35.28 -9.30 -14.06
N LYS A 500 35.19 -9.96 -12.90
CA LYS A 500 34.54 -11.28 -12.78
C LYS A 500 33.05 -11.15 -12.50
N GLU A 501 32.30 -12.18 -12.89
CA GLU A 501 30.86 -12.27 -12.60
C GLU A 501 30.55 -12.16 -11.09
N GLY A 502 29.52 -11.37 -10.77
CA GLY A 502 28.90 -11.30 -9.46
C GLY A 502 27.74 -12.28 -9.29
N LYS A 503 27.29 -12.47 -8.03
CA LYS A 503 26.07 -13.22 -7.69
C LYS A 503 24.77 -12.43 -7.92
N VAL A 504 24.88 -11.16 -8.32
CA VAL A 504 23.75 -10.27 -8.60
C VAL A 504 23.50 -10.28 -10.09
N VAL A 505 22.33 -10.77 -10.50
CA VAL A 505 21.81 -10.55 -11.85
C VAL A 505 21.23 -9.14 -11.90
N ILE A 506 21.57 -8.40 -12.95
CA ILE A 506 20.98 -7.12 -13.31
C ILE A 506 20.32 -7.26 -14.69
N ILE A 507 19.27 -6.49 -14.90
CA ILE A 507 18.68 -6.28 -16.23
C ILE A 507 19.30 -4.98 -16.75
N PRO A 508 19.73 -4.90 -18.02
CA PRO A 508 20.09 -3.63 -18.65
C PRO A 508 18.90 -2.64 -18.70
N PRO A 509 19.14 -1.35 -18.95
CA PRO A 509 18.06 -0.41 -19.27
C PRO A 509 17.26 -0.92 -20.48
N VAL A 510 15.95 -0.71 -20.49
CA VAL A 510 15.06 -1.20 -21.55
C VAL A 510 15.36 -0.52 -22.90
N GLU A 511 15.87 0.72 -22.85
CA GLU A 511 16.37 1.52 -23.96
C GLU A 511 17.71 1.00 -24.53
N GLU A 512 18.44 0.19 -23.76
CA GLU A 512 19.60 -0.59 -24.24
C GLU A 512 19.13 -1.88 -24.90
N LEU A 513 18.14 -2.58 -24.30
CA LEU A 513 17.60 -3.83 -24.83
C LEU A 513 16.94 -3.64 -26.21
N GLN A 514 16.11 -2.61 -26.38
CA GLN A 514 15.45 -2.28 -27.65
C GLN A 514 16.41 -1.98 -28.81
N ARG A 515 17.65 -1.58 -28.51
CA ARG A 515 18.67 -1.20 -29.49
C ARG A 515 19.74 -2.28 -29.70
N VAL A 516 20.14 -2.99 -28.65
CA VAL A 516 21.25 -3.96 -28.66
C VAL A 516 20.75 -5.41 -28.77
N GLU A 517 19.65 -5.75 -28.12
CA GLU A 517 19.03 -7.08 -28.14
C GLU A 517 17.66 -7.03 -28.85
N ARG A 518 17.58 -6.22 -29.92
CA ARG A 518 16.34 -5.76 -30.58
C ARG A 518 15.38 -6.88 -30.99
N GLU A 519 15.86 -7.93 -31.66
CA GLU A 519 14.99 -9.04 -32.11
C GLU A 519 14.39 -9.83 -30.92
N PRO A 520 15.18 -10.30 -29.93
CA PRO A 520 14.65 -10.83 -28.66
C PRO A 520 13.73 -9.85 -27.90
N TRP A 521 14.00 -8.54 -27.94
CA TRP A 521 13.17 -7.51 -27.30
C TRP A 521 11.79 -7.36 -27.95
N VAL A 522 11.75 -7.24 -29.28
CA VAL A 522 10.51 -7.24 -30.07
C VAL A 522 9.69 -8.50 -29.78
N CYS A 523 10.33 -9.67 -29.71
CA CYS A 523 9.65 -10.93 -29.37
C CYS A 523 9.14 -10.95 -27.92
N TYR A 524 9.88 -10.37 -26.97
CA TYR A 524 9.49 -10.30 -25.56
C TYR A 524 8.22 -9.46 -25.37
N SER A 525 8.18 -8.25 -25.94
CA SER A 525 7.02 -7.35 -25.85
C SER A 525 5.83 -7.88 -26.66
N ALA A 526 6.05 -8.33 -27.91
CA ALA A 526 4.99 -8.95 -28.71
C ALA A 526 4.38 -10.20 -28.05
N LEU A 527 5.17 -10.95 -27.27
CA LEU A 527 4.66 -12.08 -26.49
C LEU A 527 3.67 -11.65 -25.39
N ASP A 528 3.70 -10.43 -24.86
CA ASP A 528 2.74 -9.99 -23.83
C ASP A 528 1.35 -9.70 -24.40
N SER A 529 1.22 -8.99 -25.52
CA SER A 529 -0.08 -8.85 -26.19
C SER A 529 -0.60 -10.19 -26.71
N ILE A 530 0.25 -11.04 -27.31
CA ILE A 530 -0.12 -12.41 -27.73
C ILE A 530 -0.60 -13.26 -26.55
N SER A 531 0.12 -13.22 -25.43
CA SER A 531 -0.22 -13.91 -24.19
C SER A 531 -1.52 -13.41 -23.60
N THR A 532 -1.72 -12.10 -23.58
CA THR A 532 -2.89 -11.42 -23.02
C THR A 532 -4.17 -11.77 -23.77
N LEU A 533 -4.15 -11.82 -25.11
CA LEU A 533 -5.34 -12.23 -25.86
C LEU A 533 -5.69 -13.71 -25.63
N LYS A 534 -4.70 -14.61 -25.73
CA LYS A 534 -4.88 -16.04 -25.48
C LYS A 534 -5.37 -16.29 -24.04
N LEU A 535 -4.86 -15.57 -23.06
CA LEU A 535 -5.31 -15.62 -21.66
C LEU A 535 -6.74 -15.09 -21.49
N TYR A 536 -7.10 -13.97 -22.13
CA TYR A 536 -8.46 -13.44 -22.14
C TYR A 536 -9.48 -14.43 -22.71
N GLU A 537 -9.17 -15.10 -23.82
CA GLU A 537 -10.03 -16.13 -24.42
C GLU A 537 -10.27 -17.30 -23.43
N ARG A 538 -9.21 -17.78 -22.77
CA ARG A 538 -9.33 -18.84 -21.75
C ARG A 538 -10.13 -18.38 -20.53
N LEU A 539 -9.89 -17.17 -20.03
CA LEU A 539 -10.60 -16.63 -18.88
C LEU A 539 -12.07 -16.33 -19.20
N LYS A 540 -12.38 -15.78 -20.37
CA LYS A 540 -13.76 -15.58 -20.86
C LYS A 540 -14.50 -16.91 -20.95
N SER A 541 -13.89 -17.90 -21.60
CA SER A 541 -14.47 -19.25 -21.72
C SER A 541 -14.71 -19.86 -20.33
N LYS A 542 -13.75 -19.77 -19.41
CA LYS A 542 -13.89 -20.29 -18.05
C LYS A 542 -14.98 -19.56 -17.24
N LEU A 543 -15.00 -18.23 -17.24
CA LEU A 543 -16.01 -17.42 -16.54
C LEU A 543 -17.43 -17.62 -17.10
N SER A 544 -17.57 -17.77 -18.42
CA SER A 544 -18.84 -18.11 -19.07
C SER A 544 -19.34 -19.50 -18.66
N ASN A 545 -18.43 -20.45 -18.41
CA ASN A 545 -18.74 -21.80 -17.95
C ASN A 545 -18.98 -21.90 -16.42
N ARG A 546 -19.06 -20.79 -15.68
CA ARG A 546 -19.49 -20.76 -14.27
C ARG A 546 -20.76 -19.95 -14.10
N GLU A 547 -21.76 -20.57 -13.48
CA GLU A 547 -22.99 -19.90 -13.04
C GLU A 547 -22.70 -18.76 -12.06
N TRP A 548 -23.24 -17.59 -12.33
CA TRP A 548 -23.35 -16.50 -11.38
C TRP A 548 -24.65 -16.64 -10.59
N LYS A 549 -24.53 -16.89 -9.27
CA LYS A 549 -25.67 -17.12 -8.38
C LYS A 549 -25.88 -15.95 -7.42
N PHE A 550 -27.04 -15.31 -7.53
CA PHE A 550 -27.50 -14.22 -6.67
C PHE A 550 -28.65 -14.74 -5.80
N ASN A 551 -28.49 -14.71 -4.47
CA ASN A 551 -29.47 -15.26 -3.51
C ASN A 551 -29.94 -16.71 -3.83
N GLY A 552 -29.06 -17.52 -4.41
CA GLY A 552 -29.34 -18.91 -4.81
C GLY A 552 -29.97 -19.09 -6.20
N VAL A 553 -30.37 -18.01 -6.86
CA VAL A 553 -30.88 -18.01 -8.24
C VAL A 553 -29.74 -17.74 -9.22
N THR A 554 -29.60 -18.53 -10.28
CA THR A 554 -28.64 -18.25 -11.36
C THR A 554 -29.13 -17.05 -12.16
N LYS A 555 -28.38 -15.93 -12.10
CA LYS A 555 -28.68 -14.69 -12.84
C LYS A 555 -28.04 -14.68 -14.24
N GLY A 556 -26.98 -15.46 -14.43
CA GLY A 556 -26.21 -15.56 -15.66
C GLY A 556 -24.92 -16.33 -15.41
N THR A 557 -23.83 -15.91 -16.04
CA THR A 557 -22.47 -16.43 -15.86
C THR A 557 -21.60 -15.45 -15.07
N LEU A 558 -20.43 -15.90 -14.58
CA LEU A 558 -19.46 -14.97 -13.98
C LEU A 558 -18.80 -14.04 -15.02
N PHE A 559 -18.97 -14.29 -16.33
CA PHE A 559 -18.59 -13.31 -17.35
C PHE A 559 -19.60 -12.16 -17.42
N ASP A 560 -20.90 -12.43 -17.27
CA ASP A 560 -21.93 -11.38 -17.18
C ASP A 560 -21.76 -10.53 -15.90
N PHE A 561 -21.33 -11.14 -14.79
CA PHE A 561 -20.93 -10.38 -13.59
C PHE A 561 -19.70 -9.49 -13.86
N TYR A 562 -18.72 -9.99 -14.63
CA TYR A 562 -17.56 -9.21 -15.01
C TYR A 562 -17.95 -7.99 -15.84
N GLU A 563 -18.78 -8.16 -16.87
CA GLU A 563 -19.23 -7.07 -17.73
C GLU A 563 -20.18 -6.10 -17.00
N GLN A 564 -21.07 -6.57 -16.12
CA GLN A 564 -21.96 -5.68 -15.35
C GLN A 564 -21.21 -4.84 -14.29
N TYR A 565 -20.19 -5.39 -13.63
CA TYR A 565 -19.56 -4.72 -12.48
C TYR A 565 -18.05 -4.53 -12.60
N TRP A 566 -17.26 -5.59 -12.80
CA TRP A 566 -15.79 -5.50 -12.67
C TRP A 566 -15.10 -4.79 -13.83
N ARG A 567 -15.73 -4.75 -15.02
CA ARG A 567 -15.29 -3.91 -16.14
C ARG A 567 -15.48 -2.41 -15.84
N PRO A 568 -16.70 -1.88 -15.62
CA PRO A 568 -16.88 -0.45 -15.33
C PRO A 568 -16.27 -0.03 -13.99
N PHE A 569 -16.08 -0.95 -13.04
CA PHE A 569 -15.34 -0.67 -11.82
C PHE A 569 -13.83 -0.53 -12.09
N GLY A 570 -13.26 -1.31 -13.02
CA GLY A 570 -11.89 -1.13 -13.48
C GLY A 570 -11.66 0.26 -14.07
N GLU A 571 -12.54 0.71 -14.97
CA GLU A 571 -12.52 2.06 -15.55
C GLU A 571 -12.60 3.15 -14.47
N LEU A 572 -13.47 2.96 -13.47
CA LEU A 572 -13.62 3.88 -12.34
C LEU A 572 -12.38 3.93 -11.44
N LEU A 573 -11.71 2.81 -11.19
CA LEU A 573 -10.47 2.78 -10.41
C LEU A 573 -9.36 3.56 -11.12
N VAL A 574 -9.17 3.34 -12.43
CA VAL A 574 -8.18 4.11 -13.22
C VAL A 574 -8.48 5.61 -13.12
N LYS A 575 -9.74 6.01 -13.30
CA LYS A 575 -10.13 7.43 -13.14
C LYS A 575 -9.81 7.98 -11.74
N MET A 576 -10.06 7.22 -10.68
CA MET A 576 -9.72 7.65 -9.31
C MET A 576 -8.21 7.81 -9.11
N GLU A 577 -7.40 6.93 -9.72
CA GLU A 577 -5.95 7.08 -9.76
C GLU A 577 -5.53 8.37 -10.48
N THR A 578 -6.10 8.68 -11.66
CA THR A 578 -5.83 9.92 -12.41
C THR A 578 -6.22 11.18 -11.64
N GLU A 579 -7.36 11.19 -10.95
CA GLU A 579 -7.82 12.35 -10.17
C GLU A 579 -6.95 12.58 -8.91
N GLY A 580 -6.58 11.51 -8.20
CA GLY A 580 -5.71 11.56 -7.02
C GLY A 580 -6.24 12.43 -5.86
N MET A 581 -5.39 12.66 -4.86
CA MET A 581 -5.74 13.43 -3.65
C MET A 581 -4.77 14.59 -3.41
N LEU A 582 -5.24 15.82 -3.22
CA LEU A 582 -4.38 16.94 -2.91
C LEU A 582 -3.91 16.87 -1.44
N VAL A 583 -2.63 17.17 -1.21
CA VAL A 583 -2.01 17.14 0.12
C VAL A 583 -1.22 18.40 0.40
N ASP A 584 -1.52 19.02 1.53
CA ASP A 584 -0.77 20.13 2.13
C ASP A 584 0.58 19.61 2.63
N ARG A 585 1.64 19.96 1.89
CA ARG A 585 3.02 19.57 2.22
C ARG A 585 3.66 20.50 3.24
N ASP A 586 3.21 21.75 3.33
CA ASP A 586 3.76 22.71 4.29
C ASP A 586 3.30 22.34 5.70
N TYR A 587 2.02 21.97 5.87
CA TYR A 587 1.50 21.33 7.09
C TYR A 587 2.29 20.07 7.47
N LEU A 588 2.59 19.19 6.51
CA LEU A 588 3.37 17.97 6.79
C LEU A 588 4.83 18.27 7.17
N MET A 589 5.47 19.28 6.60
CA MET A 589 6.83 19.69 6.97
C MET A 589 6.88 20.24 8.40
N GLU A 590 5.91 21.04 8.83
CA GLU A 590 5.86 21.52 10.23
C GLU A 590 5.55 20.37 11.20
N ILE A 591 4.60 19.48 10.86
CA ILE A 591 4.31 18.27 11.63
C ILE A 591 5.53 17.33 11.73
N GLU A 592 6.36 17.22 10.68
CA GLU A 592 7.59 16.43 10.74
C GLU A 592 8.60 17.00 11.74
N LYS A 593 8.74 18.33 11.84
CA LYS A 593 9.60 18.97 12.85
C LYS A 593 9.11 18.66 14.25
N VAL A 594 7.83 18.90 14.52
CA VAL A 594 7.19 18.63 15.83
C VAL A 594 7.36 17.16 16.21
N ALA A 595 7.03 16.23 15.29
CA ALA A 595 7.14 14.80 15.54
C ALA A 595 8.59 14.35 15.83
N LYS A 596 9.59 14.93 15.17
CA LYS A 596 11.01 14.66 15.44
C LYS A 596 11.48 15.21 16.79
N VAL A 597 11.00 16.38 17.20
CA VAL A 597 11.29 16.96 18.53
C VAL A 597 10.66 16.09 19.62
N GLU A 598 9.39 15.72 19.51
CA GLU A 598 8.73 14.82 20.46
C GLU A 598 9.40 13.42 20.50
N GLN A 599 9.80 12.87 19.35
CA GLN A 599 10.57 11.61 19.29
C GLN A 599 11.91 11.71 20.03
N GLN A 600 12.63 12.82 19.89
CA GLN A 600 13.90 13.04 20.55
C GLN A 600 13.72 13.25 22.06
N ILE A 601 12.73 14.03 22.49
CA ILE A 601 12.39 14.22 23.92
C ILE A 601 12.05 12.87 24.58
N ALA A 602 11.20 12.04 23.95
CA ALA A 602 10.86 10.72 24.47
C ALA A 602 12.07 9.76 24.49
N ALA A 603 12.97 9.86 23.50
CA ALA A 603 14.21 9.09 23.47
C ALA A 603 15.19 9.53 24.58
N ASP A 604 15.28 10.83 24.85
CA ASP A 604 16.19 11.40 25.85
C ASP A 604 15.69 11.18 27.28
N ARG A 605 14.37 11.24 27.52
CA ARG A 605 13.75 10.77 28.77
C ARG A 605 14.20 9.34 29.11
N PHE A 606 14.15 8.41 28.14
CA PHE A 606 14.65 7.06 28.35
C PHE A 606 16.18 6.98 28.52
N ARG A 607 16.96 7.69 27.70
CA ARG A 607 18.43 7.71 27.81
C ARG A 607 18.92 8.23 29.16
N ASN A 608 18.31 9.28 29.67
CA ASN A 608 18.68 9.89 30.95
C ASN A 608 18.46 8.89 32.09
N TRP A 609 17.25 8.30 32.20
CA TRP A 609 16.97 7.22 33.15
C TRP A 609 17.94 6.04 32.99
N ALA A 610 18.08 5.50 31.78
CA ALA A 610 18.95 4.35 31.51
C ALA A 610 20.43 4.65 31.82
N SER A 611 20.86 5.91 31.69
CA SER A 611 22.24 6.31 32.00
C SER A 611 22.57 6.32 33.49
N LYS A 612 21.57 6.46 34.37
CA LYS A 612 21.72 6.26 35.83
C LYS A 612 22.14 4.82 36.16
N LEU A 613 21.68 3.85 35.34
CA LEU A 613 21.89 2.41 35.54
C LEU A 613 23.03 1.84 34.66
N CYS A 614 23.32 2.46 33.52
CA CYS A 614 24.36 2.07 32.57
C CYS A 614 24.84 3.32 31.81
N ALA A 615 25.92 3.96 32.25
CA ALA A 615 26.32 5.30 31.78
C ALA A 615 26.39 5.45 30.23
N ASP A 616 26.87 4.43 29.53
CA ASP A 616 26.98 4.42 28.05
C ASP A 616 25.62 4.37 27.32
N ALA A 617 24.52 4.06 28.04
CA ALA A 617 23.16 4.14 27.51
C ALA A 617 22.75 5.56 27.12
N LYS A 618 23.38 6.61 27.68
CA LYS A 618 23.19 8.01 27.25
C LYS A 618 23.39 8.19 25.74
N PHE A 619 24.27 7.38 25.13
CA PHE A 619 24.65 7.47 23.72
C PHE A 619 23.98 6.38 22.86
N MET A 620 22.98 5.66 23.39
CA MET A 620 22.33 4.56 22.66
C MET A 620 21.36 5.03 21.58
N ASN A 621 21.22 4.18 20.56
CA ASN A 621 20.11 4.25 19.62
C ASN A 621 18.92 3.47 20.20
N VAL A 622 17.97 4.18 20.81
CA VAL A 622 16.74 3.61 21.37
C VAL A 622 15.86 2.90 20.31
N GLY A 623 15.97 3.28 19.03
CA GLY A 623 15.32 2.57 17.92
C GLY A 623 16.01 1.27 17.51
N SER A 624 17.07 0.85 18.22
CA SER A 624 17.79 -0.40 17.94
C SER A 624 17.29 -1.54 18.83
N ASP A 625 16.47 -2.39 18.23
CA ASP A 625 16.06 -3.72 18.72
C ASP A 625 17.19 -4.51 19.42
N THR A 626 18.43 -4.37 18.95
CA THR A 626 19.58 -5.11 19.49
C THR A 626 20.21 -4.44 20.70
N GLN A 627 20.15 -3.11 20.79
CA GLN A 627 20.65 -2.37 21.95
C GLN A 627 19.64 -2.42 23.10
N LEU A 628 18.34 -2.15 22.84
CA LEU A 628 17.29 -2.33 23.84
C LEU A 628 17.27 -3.74 24.43
N ARG A 629 17.38 -4.78 23.58
CA ARG A 629 17.41 -6.17 24.04
C ARG A 629 18.64 -6.51 24.89
N GLN A 630 19.80 -5.92 24.57
CA GLN A 630 21.00 -6.10 25.40
C GLN A 630 20.86 -5.40 26.75
N LEU A 631 20.26 -4.21 26.77
CA LEU A 631 20.05 -3.40 27.96
C LEU A 631 19.02 -4.06 28.92
N PHE A 632 17.90 -4.56 28.38
CA PHE A 632 16.84 -5.17 29.19
C PHE A 632 17.09 -6.65 29.55
N PHE A 633 17.79 -7.41 28.71
CA PHE A 633 17.86 -8.87 28.81
C PHE A 633 19.27 -9.46 28.59
N GLY A 634 20.33 -8.70 28.84
CA GLY A 634 21.70 -9.22 28.84
C GLY A 634 21.84 -10.44 29.76
N GLY A 635 22.56 -11.47 29.31
CA GLY A 635 22.68 -12.76 30.02
C GLY A 635 21.61 -13.81 29.70
N ILE A 636 20.46 -13.45 29.11
CA ILE A 636 19.35 -14.40 28.91
C ILE A 636 19.64 -15.48 27.86
N GLU A 637 19.14 -16.69 28.07
CA GLU A 637 19.15 -17.79 27.09
C GLU A 637 18.12 -17.58 25.97
N ASN A 638 18.38 -18.19 24.81
CA ASN A 638 17.45 -18.20 23.67
C ASN A 638 16.39 -19.30 23.83
N SER A 639 15.11 -18.93 23.70
CA SER A 639 13.96 -19.83 23.91
C SER A 639 13.80 -20.95 22.87
N LYS A 640 14.69 -21.05 21.88
CA LYS A 640 14.72 -22.07 20.83
C LYS A 640 16.05 -22.82 20.74
N ASP A 641 17.12 -22.28 21.32
CA ASP A 641 18.45 -22.88 21.32
C ASP A 641 19.19 -22.47 22.59
N GLN A 642 19.03 -23.25 23.66
CA GLN A 642 19.65 -23.03 24.96
C GLN A 642 21.20 -23.06 24.91
N SER A 643 21.81 -23.46 23.79
CA SER A 643 23.27 -23.29 23.59
C SER A 643 23.68 -21.86 23.22
N GLN A 644 22.73 -20.95 23.06
CA GLN A 644 22.93 -19.53 22.80
C GLN A 644 22.31 -18.67 23.91
N SER A 645 23.13 -17.82 24.53
CA SER A 645 22.69 -16.73 25.41
C SER A 645 23.12 -15.37 24.87
N LEU A 646 22.48 -14.30 25.33
CA LEU A 646 23.03 -12.95 25.20
C LEU A 646 24.21 -12.83 26.18
N PRO A 647 25.33 -12.18 25.80
CA PRO A 647 26.39 -11.90 26.75
C PRO A 647 25.88 -10.95 27.84
N MET A 648 26.53 -10.92 29.01
CA MET A 648 26.17 -10.00 30.10
C MET A 648 26.39 -8.54 29.70
N GLU A 649 27.50 -8.28 28.99
CA GLU A 649 27.85 -6.98 28.40
C GLU A 649 28.13 -7.12 26.90
N LYS A 650 27.95 -6.03 26.14
CA LYS A 650 28.26 -6.01 24.71
C LYS A 650 28.66 -4.62 24.22
N GLU A 651 29.75 -4.58 23.47
CA GLU A 651 30.18 -3.37 22.76
C GLU A 651 29.35 -3.17 21.48
N PHE A 652 28.89 -1.94 21.28
CA PHE A 652 28.28 -1.45 20.05
C PHE A 652 29.06 -0.26 19.49
N LYS A 653 28.92 -0.05 18.18
CA LYS A 653 29.52 1.08 17.47
C LYS A 653 28.44 2.04 17.01
N VAL A 654 28.39 3.23 17.59
CA VAL A 654 27.36 4.26 17.34
C VAL A 654 27.99 5.53 16.74
N PRO A 655 27.22 6.37 16.02
CA PRO A 655 27.72 7.65 15.52
C PRO A 655 28.25 8.52 16.68
N ASN A 656 29.36 9.22 16.44
CA ASN A 656 29.92 10.18 17.41
C ASN A 656 29.36 11.57 17.10
N VAL A 657 28.17 11.86 17.58
CA VAL A 657 27.46 13.13 17.31
C VAL A 657 28.14 14.29 18.03
N ASP A 658 28.60 14.03 19.26
CA ASP A 658 29.22 14.99 20.18
C ASP A 658 30.64 15.41 19.74
N ASN A 659 31.21 14.76 18.72
CA ASN A 659 32.61 14.89 18.27
C ASN A 659 33.64 14.72 19.42
N ILE A 660 33.34 13.87 20.42
CA ILE A 660 34.26 13.56 21.51
C ILE A 660 35.49 12.84 20.94
N ILE A 661 36.69 13.27 21.37
CA ILE A 661 37.97 12.69 20.98
C ILE A 661 38.32 11.59 21.99
N GLU A 662 38.32 10.33 21.55
CA GLU A 662 38.78 9.20 22.38
C GLU A 662 40.26 9.39 22.77
N GLU A 663 40.62 9.03 24.01
CA GLU A 663 41.98 9.27 24.55
C GLU A 663 43.11 8.78 23.62
N GLY A 664 44.16 9.59 23.51
CA GLY A 664 45.31 9.33 22.64
C GLY A 664 45.10 9.62 21.14
N LYS A 665 43.90 10.05 20.71
CA LYS A 665 43.65 10.46 19.31
C LYS A 665 43.69 11.98 19.13
N LYS A 666 43.96 12.43 17.90
CA LYS A 666 44.05 13.87 17.54
C LYS A 666 42.79 14.44 16.88
N THR A 667 41.82 13.58 16.56
CA THR A 667 40.57 13.95 15.88
C THR A 667 39.47 12.99 16.29
N ALA A 668 38.24 13.48 16.44
CA ALA A 668 37.07 12.66 16.70
C ALA A 668 36.88 11.60 15.61
N THR A 669 36.73 10.34 16.00
CA THR A 669 36.31 9.29 15.06
C THR A 669 34.82 9.46 14.79
N LYS A 670 34.38 9.34 13.52
CA LYS A 670 32.96 9.43 13.10
C LYS A 670 32.00 8.49 13.88
N PHE A 671 32.56 7.49 14.56
CA PHE A 671 31.85 6.57 15.43
C PHE A 671 32.65 6.40 16.72
N ARG A 672 31.93 6.26 17.83
CA ARG A 672 32.44 5.87 19.14
C ARG A 672 32.02 4.43 19.46
N LYS A 673 32.73 3.82 20.40
CA LYS A 673 32.28 2.58 21.08
C LYS A 673 31.37 2.95 22.25
N ILE A 674 30.40 2.10 22.54
CA ILE A 674 29.61 2.11 23.78
C ILE A 674 29.45 0.67 24.28
N LYS A 675 29.47 0.44 25.59
CA LYS A 675 29.24 -0.86 26.22
C LYS A 675 27.89 -0.86 26.94
N LEU A 676 26.99 -1.73 26.53
CA LEU A 676 25.69 -1.93 27.20
C LEU A 676 25.66 -3.27 27.93
N HIS A 677 25.22 -3.27 29.18
CA HIS A 677 24.95 -4.45 29.99
C HIS A 677 23.48 -4.50 30.42
N ALA A 678 23.06 -5.60 31.05
CA ALA A 678 21.73 -5.67 31.66
C ALA A 678 21.58 -4.58 32.75
N ILE A 679 20.46 -3.85 32.75
CA ILE A 679 20.12 -2.86 33.80
C ILE A 679 19.23 -3.43 34.92
N CYS A 680 18.68 -4.64 34.73
CA CYS A 680 17.89 -5.37 35.72
C CYS A 680 18.04 -6.88 35.47
N SER A 681 18.16 -7.67 36.53
CA SER A 681 18.20 -9.14 36.47
C SER A 681 16.83 -9.81 36.63
N GLY A 682 15.85 -9.09 37.21
CA GLY A 682 14.48 -9.57 37.40
C GLY A 682 13.55 -9.37 36.19
N LEU A 683 14.00 -8.72 35.12
CA LEU A 683 13.16 -8.33 33.99
C LEU A 683 12.78 -9.53 33.11
N GLN A 684 11.61 -10.13 33.37
CA GLN A 684 11.12 -11.26 32.58
C GLN A 684 10.36 -10.83 31.32
N THR A 685 10.26 -11.73 30.34
CA THR A 685 9.50 -11.51 29.10
C THR A 685 8.65 -12.72 28.75
N GLU A 686 7.37 -12.48 28.45
CA GLU A 686 6.45 -13.49 27.92
C GLU A 686 6.50 -13.60 26.39
N THR A 687 7.13 -12.63 25.71
CA THR A 687 7.04 -12.46 24.26
C THR A 687 8.40 -12.62 23.58
N TYR A 688 8.55 -13.68 22.79
CA TYR A 688 9.76 -13.98 22.06
C TYR A 688 9.61 -13.76 20.54
N THR A 689 10.68 -13.30 19.92
CA THR A 689 10.83 -13.15 18.46
C THR A 689 10.82 -14.50 17.74
N ALA A 690 10.65 -14.47 16.42
CA ALA A 690 10.69 -15.68 15.60
C ALA A 690 12.00 -16.49 15.71
N SER A 691 13.11 -15.86 16.12
CA SER A 691 14.42 -16.46 16.38
C SER A 691 14.70 -16.82 17.84
N GLY A 692 13.70 -16.77 18.74
CA GLY A 692 13.82 -17.20 20.14
C GLY A 692 14.47 -16.19 21.10
N TRP A 693 14.80 -14.99 20.63
CA TRP A 693 15.25 -13.89 21.49
C TRP A 693 14.06 -13.09 22.06
N PRO A 694 14.19 -12.44 23.23
CA PRO A 694 13.17 -11.51 23.75
C PRO A 694 12.70 -10.48 22.72
N SER A 695 11.40 -10.21 22.72
CA SER A 695 10.81 -9.12 21.96
C SER A 695 10.95 -7.80 22.72
N VAL A 696 11.32 -6.74 22.00
CA VAL A 696 11.30 -5.34 22.46
C VAL A 696 10.37 -4.50 21.57
N CYS A 697 9.41 -5.14 20.90
CA CYS A 697 8.37 -4.46 20.14
C CYS A 697 7.42 -3.67 21.07
N GLY A 698 6.71 -2.68 20.54
CA GLY A 698 5.84 -1.80 21.33
C GLY A 698 4.79 -2.50 22.20
N ASP A 699 4.31 -3.69 21.85
CA ASP A 699 3.35 -4.44 22.69
C ASP A 699 4.05 -5.22 23.83
N ALA A 700 5.33 -5.58 23.67
CA ALA A 700 6.16 -6.08 24.76
C ALA A 700 6.55 -4.93 25.72
N LEU A 701 6.97 -3.78 25.19
CA LEU A 701 7.30 -2.59 25.99
C LEU A 701 6.10 -2.09 26.80
N LYS A 702 4.88 -2.07 26.25
CA LYS A 702 3.64 -1.78 27.00
C LYS A 702 3.35 -2.78 28.11
N THR A 703 3.84 -4.01 28.01
CA THR A 703 3.66 -5.03 29.06
C THR A 703 4.63 -4.79 30.23
N LEU A 704 5.85 -4.33 29.93
CA LEU A 704 6.82 -3.85 30.91
C LEU A 704 6.36 -2.54 31.60
N ALA A 705 5.85 -1.56 30.83
CA ALA A 705 5.47 -0.24 31.34
C ALA A 705 4.09 -0.19 32.02
N GLY A 706 3.08 -0.89 31.48
CA GLY A 706 1.71 -0.87 31.99
C GLY A 706 0.78 0.10 31.25
N LYS A 707 -0.18 0.68 31.97
CA LYS A 707 -1.17 1.67 31.52
C LYS A 707 -0.95 3.00 32.24
N ILE A 708 0.12 3.70 31.89
CA ILE A 708 0.45 5.01 32.47
C ILE A 708 -0.32 6.11 31.73
N SER A 709 -0.89 7.07 32.46
CA SER A 709 -1.21 8.41 31.93
C SER A 709 -0.07 9.33 32.31
N MET A 710 0.51 10.05 31.34
CA MET A 710 1.75 10.80 31.52
C MET A 710 1.51 12.29 31.76
N ASP A 711 0.48 12.62 32.54
CA ASP A 711 0.24 13.93 33.14
C ASP A 711 1.12 14.11 34.40
N TYR A 712 2.38 13.69 34.31
CA TYR A 712 3.34 13.60 35.41
C TYR A 712 4.65 14.28 34.99
N ASP A 713 4.62 15.61 34.96
CA ASP A 713 5.82 16.41 34.73
C ASP A 713 6.76 16.28 35.93
N PHE A 714 7.95 15.73 35.66
CA PHE A 714 9.07 15.80 36.56
C PHE A 714 9.64 17.22 36.51
N ILE A 715 9.42 17.98 37.58
CA ILE A 715 10.25 19.16 37.88
C ILE A 715 11.58 18.60 38.38
N ASP A 716 12.65 18.80 37.60
CA ASP A 716 14.02 18.56 38.06
C ASP A 716 14.39 19.71 39.02
N ASP A 717 14.28 19.48 40.33
CA ASP A 717 14.89 20.29 41.39
C ASP A 717 16.43 20.16 41.33
N ASP A 718 17.06 20.71 40.27
CA ASP A 718 18.52 20.82 40.14
C ASP A 718 18.93 21.77 38.97
N ASN A 719 18.42 23.01 38.95
CA ASN A 719 18.96 24.12 38.14
C ASN A 719 18.60 25.51 38.74
N GLU A 720 19.27 25.90 39.83
CA GLU A 720 19.36 27.32 40.20
C GLU A 720 20.41 28.04 39.33
N GLU A 721 20.00 28.65 38.22
CA GLU A 721 20.62 29.91 37.76
C GLU A 721 19.63 30.72 36.92
N LEU A 722 19.67 32.06 37.09
CA LEU A 722 18.65 32.98 36.60
C LEU A 722 18.94 33.47 35.17
N ASP A 723 17.89 33.62 34.36
CA ASP A 723 17.80 34.77 33.46
C ASP A 723 16.32 35.20 33.31
N GLU A 724 15.99 36.40 33.76
CA GLU A 724 14.63 36.94 33.69
C GLU A 724 14.34 37.58 32.33
N ASN A 725 13.06 37.72 31.98
CA ASN A 725 12.49 38.46 30.83
C ASN A 725 12.22 37.67 29.52
N THR A 726 11.11 36.95 29.50
CA THR A 726 10.11 37.17 28.42
C THR A 726 8.70 37.02 28.98
N SER A 727 7.75 37.82 28.50
CA SER A 727 6.46 38.07 29.18
C SER A 727 5.37 37.03 28.92
N ASP A 728 4.51 36.81 29.91
CA ASP A 728 3.24 36.09 29.80
C ASP A 728 2.35 36.60 28.65
N ASP A 729 1.70 35.65 27.96
CA ASP A 729 0.29 35.79 27.57
C ASP A 729 -0.28 34.43 27.07
N PHE A 730 -0.86 33.62 27.98
CA PHE A 730 -2.01 32.72 27.71
C PHE A 730 -2.51 32.08 29.00
N ILE A 731 -3.77 32.35 29.37
CA ILE A 731 -4.27 32.25 30.76
C ILE A 731 -5.23 31.06 31.00
N ASP A 732 -5.15 30.53 32.23
CA ASP A 732 -6.10 29.70 33.00
C ASP A 732 -6.55 28.32 32.46
N LYS A 733 -6.10 27.27 33.15
CA LYS A 733 -6.92 26.09 33.48
C LYS A 733 -6.72 25.70 34.94
N LYS A 734 -7.76 25.87 35.75
CA LYS A 734 -7.77 25.46 37.17
C LYS A 734 -7.59 23.94 37.34
N PRO A 735 -6.86 23.49 38.37
CA PRO A 735 -6.64 22.06 38.62
C PRO A 735 -7.92 21.38 39.13
N GLY A 736 -8.42 20.40 38.38
CA GLY A 736 -9.53 19.54 38.79
C GLY A 736 -9.06 18.23 39.40
N ASN A 737 -9.34 18.02 40.69
CA ASN A 737 -9.19 16.77 41.48
C ASN A 737 -8.29 15.66 40.88
N PHE A 738 -7.02 15.65 41.28
CA PHE A 738 -6.13 14.51 41.08
C PHE A 738 -6.69 13.23 41.74
N SER A 739 -7.05 12.23 40.94
CA SER A 739 -7.29 10.87 41.46
C SER A 739 -5.95 10.19 41.73
N LYS A 740 -5.78 9.58 42.91
CA LYS A 740 -4.62 8.72 43.19
C LYS A 740 -4.49 7.65 42.11
N ILE A 741 -3.37 7.64 41.37
CA ILE A 741 -3.02 6.56 40.45
C ILE A 741 -2.83 5.29 41.29
N SER A 742 -3.66 4.27 41.08
CA SER A 742 -3.49 3.00 41.78
C SER A 742 -2.25 2.27 41.25
N GLU A 743 -1.45 1.70 42.14
CA GLU A 743 -0.23 0.93 41.81
C GLU A 743 -0.47 -0.14 40.74
N ASN A 744 -1.68 -0.70 40.73
CA ASN A 744 -2.28 -1.62 39.74
C ASN A 744 -2.32 -1.10 38.28
N SER A 745 -1.74 0.06 38.00
CA SER A 745 -1.62 0.67 36.66
C SER A 745 -0.29 0.34 35.97
N TYR A 746 0.76 0.07 36.75
CA TYR A 746 2.11 -0.17 36.23
C TYR A 746 2.30 -1.60 35.68
N GLY A 747 3.35 -1.79 34.88
CA GLY A 747 3.65 -3.07 34.21
C GLY A 747 4.69 -3.92 34.96
N THR A 748 5.15 -4.99 34.33
CA THR A 748 6.08 -5.95 34.98
C THR A 748 7.46 -5.39 35.29
N ALA A 749 7.81 -4.19 34.80
CA ALA A 749 9.04 -3.51 35.21
C ALA A 749 8.95 -2.95 36.64
N TYR A 750 7.76 -2.64 37.18
CA TYR A 750 7.60 -2.04 38.51
C TYR A 750 8.26 -2.90 39.60
N GLU A 751 7.83 -4.16 39.73
CA GLU A 751 8.42 -5.13 40.68
C GLU A 751 9.88 -5.48 40.34
N ALA A 752 10.23 -5.53 39.04
CA ALA A 752 11.58 -5.86 38.60
C ALA A 752 12.63 -4.78 38.95
N PHE A 753 12.19 -3.53 39.15
CA PHE A 753 12.99 -2.42 39.68
C PHE A 753 12.60 -2.08 41.13
N GLY A 754 12.18 -3.08 41.93
CA GLY A 754 12.02 -2.94 43.38
C GLY A 754 10.75 -2.23 43.87
N GLY A 755 9.85 -1.85 42.96
CA GLY A 755 8.63 -1.09 43.28
C GLY A 755 8.91 0.33 43.75
N GLY A 756 7.99 0.91 44.53
CA GLY A 756 8.17 2.25 45.11
C GLY A 756 8.32 3.33 44.04
N SER A 757 9.26 4.25 44.21
CA SER A 757 9.60 5.29 43.22
C SER A 757 10.43 4.76 42.05
N GLU A 758 11.38 3.85 42.30
CA GLU A 758 12.29 3.31 41.28
C GLU A 758 11.53 2.48 40.22
N GLY A 759 10.60 1.63 40.67
CA GLY A 759 9.68 0.90 39.80
C GLY A 759 8.76 1.81 38.99
N GLN A 760 8.36 2.97 39.52
CA GLN A 760 7.58 3.96 38.77
C GLN A 760 8.42 4.64 37.70
N GLU A 761 9.61 5.16 38.06
CA GLU A 761 10.51 5.82 37.10
C GLU A 761 10.87 4.87 35.94
N ALA A 762 11.13 3.59 36.24
CA ALA A 762 11.39 2.56 35.24
C ALA A 762 10.20 2.33 34.30
N CYS A 763 8.98 2.21 34.83
CA CYS A 763 7.78 2.05 34.01
C CYS A 763 7.50 3.31 33.15
N HIS A 764 7.70 4.52 33.67
CA HIS A 764 7.58 5.80 32.92
C HIS A 764 8.62 5.89 31.80
N ALA A 765 9.88 5.55 32.07
CA ALA A 765 10.93 5.53 31.05
C ALA A 765 10.63 4.52 29.92
N ILE A 766 10.12 3.34 30.25
CA ILE A 766 9.75 2.33 29.24
C ILE A 766 8.47 2.74 28.48
N ALA A 767 7.58 3.54 29.08
CA ALA A 767 6.47 4.19 28.35
C ALA A 767 6.99 5.23 27.33
N ALA A 768 8.04 5.98 27.64
CA ALA A 768 8.68 6.89 26.67
C ALA A 768 9.22 6.14 25.44
N LEU A 769 9.76 4.91 25.59
CA LEU A 769 10.08 4.07 24.43
C LEU A 769 8.84 3.67 23.61
N CYS A 770 7.70 3.44 24.26
CA CYS A 770 6.44 3.16 23.56
C CYS A 770 5.99 4.35 22.72
N GLU A 771 6.21 5.58 23.20
CA GLU A 771 6.02 6.81 22.42
C GLU A 771 7.00 6.86 21.24
N VAL A 772 8.30 6.68 21.44
CA VAL A 772 9.30 6.67 20.35
C VAL A 772 8.90 5.70 19.24
N CYS A 773 8.49 4.47 19.57
CA CYS A 773 8.01 3.51 18.58
C CYS A 773 6.71 3.94 17.87
N SER A 774 5.80 4.62 18.58
CA SER A 774 4.55 5.11 18.02
C SER A 774 4.79 6.29 17.06
N ILE A 775 5.67 7.22 17.45
CA ILE A 775 6.02 8.41 16.67
C ILE A 775 6.83 8.01 15.43
N ASP A 776 7.81 7.12 15.57
CA ASP A 776 8.59 6.58 14.44
C ASP A 776 7.69 5.92 13.40
N SER A 777 6.66 5.18 13.85
CA SER A 777 5.66 4.58 12.98
C SER A 777 4.84 5.64 12.22
N LEU A 778 4.46 6.75 12.85
CA LEU A 778 3.73 7.84 12.18
C LEU A 778 4.62 8.58 11.17
N ILE A 779 5.87 8.87 11.53
CA ILE A 779 6.85 9.53 10.65
C ILE A 779 7.13 8.66 9.42
N SER A 780 7.48 7.39 9.62
CA SER A 780 7.93 6.49 8.55
C SER A 780 6.84 5.98 7.61
N ASN A 781 5.61 5.76 8.12
CA ASN A 781 4.53 5.18 7.31
C ASN A 781 3.59 6.23 6.67
N PHE A 782 3.56 7.46 7.19
CA PHE A 782 2.61 8.48 6.74
C PHE A 782 3.25 9.83 6.42
N ILE A 783 3.95 10.47 7.37
CA ILE A 783 4.44 11.85 7.21
C ILE A 783 5.50 11.96 6.11
N LEU A 784 6.54 11.11 6.15
CA LEU A 784 7.61 11.12 5.13
C LEU A 784 7.12 10.65 3.75
N PRO A 785 6.35 9.54 3.61
CA PRO A 785 5.87 9.11 2.30
C PRO A 785 5.05 10.18 1.56
N LEU A 786 4.13 10.87 2.24
CA LEU A 786 3.22 11.85 1.62
C LEU A 786 3.93 13.11 1.07
N GLN A 787 5.12 13.42 1.57
CA GLN A 787 5.93 14.55 1.08
C GLN A 787 6.75 14.21 -0.18
N GLY A 788 6.87 12.93 -0.55
CA GLY A 788 7.67 12.50 -1.70
C GLY A 788 7.16 13.03 -3.04
N SER A 789 8.04 13.64 -3.84
CA SER A 789 7.69 14.10 -5.20
C SER A 789 7.36 12.96 -6.16
N HIS A 790 7.92 11.77 -5.92
CA HIS A 790 7.78 10.58 -6.76
C HIS A 790 6.36 9.96 -6.77
N ILE A 791 5.52 10.26 -5.77
CA ILE A 791 4.12 9.81 -5.71
C ILE A 791 3.12 10.87 -6.18
N SER A 792 3.59 12.02 -6.68
CA SER A 792 2.72 13.15 -7.02
C SER A 792 2.85 13.60 -8.48
N GLY A 793 1.72 13.86 -9.12
CA GLY A 793 1.66 14.41 -10.48
C GLY A 793 2.11 15.87 -10.53
N ARG A 794 2.16 16.42 -11.76
CA ARG A 794 2.53 17.81 -12.05
C ARG A 794 1.56 18.83 -11.42
N ASN A 795 0.35 18.38 -11.09
CA ASN A 795 -0.69 19.11 -10.37
C ASN A 795 -0.49 19.15 -8.83
N GLY A 796 0.55 18.50 -8.29
CA GLY A 796 0.84 18.42 -6.84
C GLY A 796 -0.04 17.45 -6.05
N ARG A 797 -0.97 16.74 -6.70
CA ARG A 797 -1.84 15.71 -6.08
C ARG A 797 -1.09 14.38 -6.01
N ILE A 798 -1.48 13.53 -5.05
CA ILE A 798 -0.90 12.21 -4.82
C ILE A 798 -1.76 11.14 -5.49
N HIS A 799 -1.12 10.26 -6.26
CA HIS A 799 -1.80 9.24 -7.08
C HIS A 799 -1.39 7.83 -6.61
N CYS A 800 -2.14 7.26 -5.67
CA CYS A 800 -1.91 5.88 -5.22
C CYS A 800 -2.51 4.88 -6.22
N SER A 801 -1.84 3.74 -6.42
CA SER A 801 -2.38 2.66 -7.24
C SER A 801 -3.44 1.84 -6.48
N LEU A 802 -4.63 1.73 -7.05
CA LEU A 802 -5.81 1.07 -6.49
C LEU A 802 -5.96 -0.35 -7.07
N ASN A 803 -6.03 -1.34 -6.17
CA ASN A 803 -5.87 -2.74 -6.55
C ASN A 803 -6.97 -3.63 -5.96
N ILE A 804 -7.73 -4.33 -6.80
CA ILE A 804 -8.70 -5.39 -6.42
C ILE A 804 -7.96 -6.69 -6.00
N ASN A 805 -6.91 -6.60 -5.19
CA ASN A 805 -5.95 -7.71 -5.02
C ASN A 805 -6.22 -8.66 -3.84
N THR A 806 -7.20 -8.36 -2.97
CA THR A 806 -7.45 -9.12 -1.74
C THR A 806 -8.36 -10.34 -1.98
N GLU A 807 -8.19 -11.40 -1.19
CA GLU A 807 -8.98 -12.64 -1.30
C GLU A 807 -10.47 -12.48 -0.97
N THR A 808 -10.85 -11.34 -0.36
CA THR A 808 -12.26 -10.96 -0.15
C THR A 808 -12.79 -10.02 -1.24
N GLY A 809 -11.91 -9.39 -2.01
CA GLY A 809 -12.26 -8.40 -3.04
C GLY A 809 -12.35 -6.96 -2.54
N ARG A 810 -12.03 -6.67 -1.27
CA ARG A 810 -11.77 -5.28 -0.83
C ARG A 810 -10.62 -4.70 -1.66
N LEU A 811 -10.69 -3.39 -1.93
CA LEU A 811 -9.60 -2.63 -2.52
C LEU A 811 -8.38 -2.58 -1.59
N SER A 812 -7.25 -2.20 -2.17
CA SER A 812 -6.03 -1.82 -1.45
C SER A 812 -5.32 -0.71 -2.23
N ALA A 813 -4.64 0.19 -1.52
CA ALA A 813 -3.86 1.29 -2.09
C ALA A 813 -2.36 1.02 -1.92
N ARG A 814 -1.54 1.43 -2.90
CA ARG A 814 -0.06 1.37 -2.83
C ARG A 814 0.55 2.61 -3.47
N ARG A 815 1.76 2.99 -3.04
CA ARG A 815 2.53 4.16 -3.54
C ARG A 815 1.75 5.50 -3.48
N PRO A 816 1.31 5.98 -2.30
CA PRO A 816 1.45 5.42 -0.96
C PRO A 816 0.21 4.59 -0.56
N ASN A 817 0.19 4.01 0.65
CA ASN A 817 -0.95 3.25 1.15
C ASN A 817 -2.01 4.16 1.81
N LEU A 818 -2.85 4.79 0.98
CA LEU A 818 -3.95 5.66 1.46
C LEU A 818 -5.10 4.92 2.16
N GLN A 819 -5.16 3.58 2.06
CA GLN A 819 -6.20 2.77 2.73
C GLN A 819 -5.93 2.54 4.22
N ASN A 820 -4.69 2.67 4.71
CA ASN A 820 -4.30 2.32 6.08
C ASN A 820 -3.92 3.53 6.96
N GLN A 821 -4.55 4.69 6.76
CA GLN A 821 -4.29 5.89 7.57
C GLN A 821 -4.62 5.65 9.07
N PRO A 822 -3.84 6.23 10.01
CA PRO A 822 -3.99 5.95 11.44
C PRO A 822 -5.40 6.30 11.92
N ALA A 823 -6.05 5.46 12.72
CA ALA A 823 -7.40 5.77 13.24
C ALA A 823 -7.39 7.08 14.05
N LEU A 824 -8.50 7.84 14.08
CA LEU A 824 -8.54 9.18 14.68
C LEU A 824 -8.03 9.21 16.13
N GLU A 825 -8.36 8.18 16.93
CA GLU A 825 -7.91 8.03 18.32
C GLU A 825 -6.42 7.65 18.47
N LYS A 826 -5.67 7.56 17.36
CA LYS A 826 -4.23 7.27 17.27
C LYS A 826 -3.49 8.27 16.38
N ASP A 827 -4.21 9.21 15.76
CA ASP A 827 -3.68 10.19 14.80
C ASP A 827 -3.12 11.41 15.56
N ARG A 828 -2.04 11.18 16.35
CA ARG A 828 -1.40 12.17 17.26
C ARG A 828 -1.16 13.53 16.59
N TYR A 829 -0.80 13.50 15.31
CA TYR A 829 -0.44 14.67 14.51
C TYR A 829 -1.52 15.09 13.48
N LYS A 830 -2.74 14.55 13.59
CA LYS A 830 -3.88 14.81 12.69
C LYS A 830 -3.48 14.73 11.21
N ILE A 831 -2.82 13.64 10.80
CA ILE A 831 -2.31 13.44 9.44
C ILE A 831 -3.43 13.56 8.39
N ARG A 832 -4.68 13.21 8.72
CA ARG A 832 -5.84 13.48 7.84
C ARG A 832 -6.07 14.97 7.52
N GLN A 833 -5.58 15.89 8.34
CA GLN A 833 -5.73 17.33 8.11
C GLN A 833 -4.91 17.79 6.90
N ALA A 834 -3.83 17.08 6.56
CA ALA A 834 -3.01 17.35 5.38
C ALA A 834 -3.76 17.08 4.07
N PHE A 835 -4.77 16.19 4.06
CA PHE A 835 -5.53 15.86 2.84
C PHE A 835 -6.65 16.88 2.64
N ILE A 836 -6.50 17.73 1.63
CA ILE A 836 -7.30 18.94 1.42
C ILE A 836 -8.08 18.90 0.10
N ALA A 837 -9.14 19.72 -0.01
CA ALA A 837 -9.71 20.09 -1.30
C ALA A 837 -8.87 21.17 -1.99
N ALA A 838 -8.93 21.27 -3.32
CA ALA A 838 -8.38 22.39 -4.06
C ALA A 838 -9.12 23.72 -3.72
N PRO A 839 -8.51 24.89 -4.02
CA PRO A 839 -9.18 26.18 -3.85
C PRO A 839 -10.55 26.22 -4.54
N GLY A 840 -11.56 26.77 -3.86
CA GLY A 840 -12.96 26.76 -4.32
C GLY A 840 -13.74 25.46 -4.07
N ASN A 841 -13.06 24.32 -3.91
CA ASN A 841 -13.69 23.01 -3.67
C ASN A 841 -13.86 22.68 -2.19
N SER A 842 -14.65 21.64 -1.91
CA SER A 842 -14.76 20.97 -0.62
C SER A 842 -14.68 19.45 -0.82
N LEU A 843 -14.25 18.75 0.23
CA LEU A 843 -14.32 17.28 0.29
C LEU A 843 -15.67 16.86 0.87
N ILE A 844 -16.37 15.93 0.23
CA ILE A 844 -17.39 15.10 0.88
C ILE A 844 -16.72 13.82 1.36
N VAL A 845 -16.99 13.45 2.61
CA VAL A 845 -16.58 12.17 3.20
C VAL A 845 -17.84 11.48 3.68
N ALA A 846 -18.07 10.25 3.20
CA ALA A 846 -19.26 9.47 3.49
C ALA A 846 -18.89 8.01 3.81
N ASP A 847 -19.36 7.51 4.96
CA ASP A 847 -18.98 6.21 5.52
C ASP A 847 -20.21 5.39 5.92
N TYR A 848 -20.14 4.07 5.79
CA TYR A 848 -21.26 3.20 6.15
C TYR A 848 -21.26 2.86 7.64
N GLY A 849 -22.37 3.15 8.31
CA GLY A 849 -22.60 2.81 9.71
C GLY A 849 -22.59 1.29 9.95
N GLN A 850 -21.42 0.72 10.25
CA GLN A 850 -21.19 -0.70 10.59
C GLN A 850 -21.61 -1.71 9.50
N LEU A 851 -21.19 -1.47 8.25
CA LEU A 851 -21.56 -2.25 7.05
C LEU A 851 -21.48 -3.78 7.25
N GLU A 852 -20.34 -4.30 7.70
CA GLU A 852 -20.14 -5.75 7.90
C GLU A 852 -21.13 -6.37 8.91
N LEU A 853 -21.58 -5.62 9.92
CA LEU A 853 -22.57 -6.11 10.89
C LEU A 853 -24.00 -6.10 10.33
N ARG A 854 -24.34 -5.11 9.49
CA ARG A 854 -25.63 -5.08 8.76
C ARG A 854 -25.72 -6.23 7.74
N ILE A 855 -24.62 -6.50 7.05
CA ILE A 855 -24.49 -7.64 6.14
C ILE A 855 -24.63 -8.97 6.92
N LEU A 856 -23.96 -9.12 8.07
CA LEU A 856 -24.11 -10.31 8.91
C LEU A 856 -25.56 -10.51 9.38
N ALA A 857 -26.25 -9.44 9.79
CA ALA A 857 -27.65 -9.49 10.19
C ALA A 857 -28.57 -9.99 9.06
N HIS A 858 -28.37 -9.49 7.83
CA HIS A 858 -29.10 -9.94 6.65
C HIS A 858 -28.78 -11.39 6.27
N LEU A 859 -27.50 -11.76 6.17
CA LEU A 859 -27.05 -13.09 5.73
C LEU A 859 -27.43 -14.20 6.72
N ALA A 860 -27.36 -13.92 8.02
CA ALA A 860 -27.82 -14.85 9.06
C ALA A 860 -29.34 -14.81 9.27
N ASN A 861 -30.04 -13.80 8.77
CA ASN A 861 -31.43 -13.49 9.11
C ASN A 861 -31.65 -13.43 10.64
N CYS A 862 -30.72 -12.81 11.36
CA CYS A 862 -30.75 -12.74 12.82
C CYS A 862 -31.71 -11.64 13.28
N LYS A 863 -32.88 -12.02 13.79
CA LYS A 863 -33.94 -11.07 14.14
C LYS A 863 -33.44 -10.03 15.15
N SER A 864 -32.81 -10.49 16.22
CA SER A 864 -32.16 -9.68 17.26
C SER A 864 -31.16 -8.63 16.74
N MET A 865 -30.53 -8.86 15.58
CA MET A 865 -29.68 -7.86 14.94
C MET A 865 -30.43 -6.94 13.98
N LEU A 866 -31.46 -7.44 13.28
CA LEU A 866 -32.29 -6.64 12.37
C LEU A 866 -33.11 -5.62 13.15
N ASP A 867 -33.87 -6.07 14.15
CA ASP A 867 -34.66 -5.22 15.07
C ASP A 867 -33.78 -4.14 15.72
N ALA A 868 -32.54 -4.48 16.10
CA ALA A 868 -31.58 -3.56 16.72
C ALA A 868 -30.92 -2.56 15.76
N PHE A 869 -31.00 -2.77 14.43
CA PHE A 869 -30.60 -1.79 13.43
C PHE A 869 -31.78 -0.96 12.92
N GLU A 870 -32.99 -1.51 12.92
CA GLU A 870 -34.23 -0.80 12.59
C GLU A 870 -34.60 0.22 13.68
N ALA A 871 -34.44 -0.15 14.94
CA ALA A 871 -34.65 0.75 16.09
C ALA A 871 -33.58 1.86 16.24
N GLY A 872 -32.60 1.93 15.33
CA GLY A 872 -31.60 2.99 15.25
C GLY A 872 -30.52 3.00 16.35
N GLY A 873 -29.75 4.09 16.37
CA GLY A 873 -28.81 4.42 17.44
C GLY A 873 -27.62 3.46 17.60
N ASP A 874 -27.20 3.23 18.85
CA ASP A 874 -25.92 2.61 19.16
C ASP A 874 -26.04 1.09 19.34
N PHE A 875 -25.92 0.39 18.21
CA PHE A 875 -25.92 -1.07 18.11
C PHE A 875 -25.02 -1.76 19.16
N HIS A 876 -23.88 -1.16 19.56
CA HIS A 876 -22.99 -1.75 20.55
C HIS A 876 -23.51 -1.61 21.98
N SER A 877 -24.18 -0.50 22.32
CA SER A 877 -24.88 -0.32 23.60
C SER A 877 -26.10 -1.24 23.70
N ARG A 878 -26.89 -1.33 22.62
CA ARG A 878 -27.99 -2.30 22.49
C ARG A 878 -27.51 -3.76 22.60
N THR A 879 -26.31 -4.06 22.11
CA THR A 879 -25.67 -5.37 22.32
C THR A 879 -25.36 -5.62 23.80
N ALA A 880 -24.76 -4.65 24.51
CA ALA A 880 -24.40 -4.78 25.92
C ALA A 880 -25.63 -4.92 26.84
N MET A 881 -26.66 -4.09 26.65
CA MET A 881 -27.95 -4.20 27.35
C MET A 881 -28.57 -5.61 27.26
N ASN A 882 -28.39 -6.30 26.13
CA ASN A 882 -28.88 -7.65 25.91
C ASN A 882 -27.89 -8.77 26.32
N MET A 883 -26.72 -8.44 26.85
CA MET A 883 -25.72 -9.40 27.37
C MET A 883 -25.57 -9.38 28.90
N TYR A 884 -25.94 -8.27 29.56
CA TYR A 884 -25.67 -8.00 30.97
C TYR A 884 -26.96 -7.54 31.67
N PRO A 885 -27.61 -8.38 32.51
CA PRO A 885 -28.90 -8.06 33.14
C PRO A 885 -28.89 -6.75 33.94
N TYR A 886 -27.81 -6.47 34.69
CA TYR A 886 -27.66 -5.23 35.46
C TYR A 886 -27.65 -3.96 34.60
N ILE A 887 -27.21 -4.04 33.33
CA ILE A 887 -27.28 -2.91 32.39
C ILE A 887 -28.73 -2.65 31.95
N ARG A 888 -29.52 -3.70 31.77
CA ARG A 888 -30.95 -3.59 31.48
C ARG A 888 -31.70 -2.99 32.68
N GLU A 889 -31.44 -3.51 33.87
CA GLU A 889 -32.03 -3.01 35.13
C GLU A 889 -31.71 -1.52 35.39
N ALA A 890 -30.47 -1.09 35.11
CA ALA A 890 -30.08 0.32 35.17
C ALA A 890 -30.80 1.24 34.16
N ILE A 891 -31.22 0.71 33.01
CA ILE A 891 -32.04 1.46 32.03
C ILE A 891 -33.52 1.45 32.44
N GLU A 892 -34.05 0.30 32.88
CA GLU A 892 -35.45 0.16 33.31
C GLU A 892 -35.75 1.01 34.56
N SER A 893 -34.77 1.14 35.47
CA SER A 893 -34.79 2.06 36.62
C SER A 893 -34.44 3.51 36.30
N LYS A 894 -34.19 3.84 35.02
CA LYS A 894 -33.82 5.18 34.51
C LYS A 894 -32.55 5.80 35.11
N GLN A 895 -31.66 4.99 35.69
CA GLN A 895 -30.33 5.43 36.12
C GLN A 895 -29.40 5.72 34.92
N VAL A 896 -29.68 5.08 33.78
CA VAL A 896 -28.89 5.16 32.55
C VAL A 896 -29.81 5.31 31.35
N LEU A 897 -29.46 6.19 30.41
CA LEU A 897 -30.10 6.27 29.10
C LEU A 897 -29.38 5.38 28.08
N LEU A 898 -30.14 4.62 27.29
CA LEU A 898 -29.58 3.87 26.16
C LEU A 898 -29.08 4.82 25.07
N GLU A 899 -29.90 5.80 24.73
CA GLU A 899 -29.74 6.83 23.71
C GLU A 899 -30.39 8.14 24.20
N TRP A 900 -29.93 9.28 23.68
CA TRP A 900 -30.46 10.61 23.98
C TRP A 900 -30.24 11.51 22.77
N HIS A 901 -31.17 12.44 22.53
CA HIS A 901 -31.09 13.47 21.51
C HIS A 901 -31.20 14.84 22.20
N PRO A 902 -30.34 15.82 21.88
CA PRO A 902 -30.44 17.16 22.47
C PRO A 902 -31.75 17.85 22.07
N GLU A 903 -32.51 18.30 23.06
CA GLU A 903 -33.62 19.24 22.84
C GLU A 903 -33.12 20.70 22.94
N PRO A 904 -33.78 21.68 22.29
CA PRO A 904 -33.35 23.08 22.34
C PRO A 904 -33.27 23.61 23.78
N GLY A 905 -32.06 23.89 24.24
CA GLY A 905 -31.78 24.34 25.62
C GLY A 905 -31.21 23.25 26.56
N GLN A 906 -31.01 22.00 26.11
CA GLN A 906 -30.27 20.98 26.85
C GLN A 906 -28.97 20.60 26.13
N GLU A 907 -27.83 20.97 26.70
CA GLU A 907 -26.51 20.61 26.17
C GLU A 907 -26.02 19.24 26.66
N THR A 908 -26.55 18.74 27.78
CA THR A 908 -26.14 17.47 28.42
C THR A 908 -27.34 16.57 28.72
N PRO A 909 -27.18 15.23 28.66
CA PRO A 909 -28.25 14.29 28.99
C PRO A 909 -28.57 14.33 30.50
N PRO A 910 -29.85 14.15 30.90
CA PRO A 910 -30.28 14.27 32.29
C PRO A 910 -29.78 13.14 33.21
N VAL A 911 -29.36 12.00 32.64
CA VAL A 911 -28.63 10.92 33.31
C VAL A 911 -27.56 10.35 32.34
N PRO A 912 -26.50 9.68 32.83
CA PRO A 912 -25.44 9.14 31.98
C PRO A 912 -25.95 8.19 30.88
N LEU A 913 -25.29 8.20 29.73
CA LEU A 913 -25.57 7.22 28.67
C LEU A 913 -24.87 5.89 28.96
N LEU A 914 -25.44 4.77 28.49
CA LEU A 914 -24.85 3.42 28.61
C LEU A 914 -23.42 3.38 28.09
N LYS A 915 -23.16 4.11 26.99
CA LYS A 915 -21.84 4.20 26.36
C LYS A 915 -20.75 4.78 27.27
N ASP A 916 -21.15 5.57 28.26
CA ASP A 916 -20.27 6.31 29.18
C ASP A 916 -20.17 5.56 30.52
N MET A 917 -21.31 5.22 31.16
CA MET A 917 -21.31 4.54 32.46
C MET A 917 -20.90 3.06 32.38
N PHE A 918 -21.32 2.35 31.33
CA PHE A 918 -20.95 0.95 31.05
C PHE A 918 -19.99 0.85 29.85
N ALA A 919 -19.05 1.80 29.76
CA ALA A 919 -18.06 1.88 28.68
C ALA A 919 -17.21 0.60 28.52
N SER A 920 -17.00 -0.16 29.60
CA SER A 920 -16.23 -1.42 29.60
C SER A 920 -17.00 -2.54 28.91
N GLU A 921 -18.25 -2.76 29.29
CA GLU A 921 -19.15 -3.75 28.74
C GLU A 921 -19.52 -3.43 27.30
N ARG A 922 -19.76 -2.14 26.98
CA ARG A 922 -19.89 -1.69 25.60
C ARG A 922 -18.65 -2.01 24.78
N ARG A 923 -17.44 -1.87 25.35
CA ARG A 923 -16.18 -2.22 24.67
C ARG A 923 -16.03 -3.73 24.48
N LYS A 924 -16.37 -4.55 25.49
CA LYS A 924 -16.46 -6.03 25.35
C LYS A 924 -17.46 -6.41 24.23
N ALA A 925 -18.66 -5.82 24.22
CA ALA A 925 -19.71 -6.05 23.23
C ALA A 925 -19.35 -5.58 21.81
N LYS A 926 -18.75 -4.39 21.66
CA LYS A 926 -18.21 -3.89 20.38
C LYS A 926 -17.18 -4.86 19.81
N MET A 927 -16.20 -5.23 20.63
CA MET A 927 -15.14 -6.17 20.24
C MET A 927 -15.71 -7.55 19.85
N LEU A 928 -16.73 -8.03 20.58
CA LEU A 928 -17.38 -9.31 20.31
C LEU A 928 -18.12 -9.34 18.97
N ASN A 929 -18.91 -8.29 18.68
CA ASN A 929 -19.65 -8.16 17.42
C ASN A 929 -18.73 -8.31 16.20
N PHE A 930 -17.62 -7.55 16.15
CA PHE A 930 -16.64 -7.67 15.07
C PHE A 930 -15.91 -9.02 15.10
N SER A 931 -15.46 -9.47 16.28
CA SER A 931 -14.72 -10.74 16.42
C SER A 931 -15.50 -11.97 15.96
N ILE A 932 -16.83 -11.98 16.13
CA ILE A 932 -17.70 -13.06 15.65
C ILE A 932 -17.87 -13.02 14.13
N ALA A 933 -17.95 -11.84 13.51
CA ALA A 933 -17.92 -11.72 12.04
C ALA A 933 -16.62 -12.27 11.42
N TYR A 934 -15.51 -12.27 12.16
CA TYR A 934 -14.23 -12.88 11.78
C TYR A 934 -14.01 -14.31 12.30
N GLY A 935 -14.98 -14.90 12.99
CA GLY A 935 -14.89 -16.27 13.53
C GLY A 935 -13.79 -16.45 14.60
N LYS A 936 -13.46 -15.41 15.38
CA LYS A 936 -12.47 -15.49 16.46
C LYS A 936 -12.95 -16.42 17.57
N THR A 937 -12.04 -17.21 18.13
CA THR A 937 -12.36 -18.17 19.20
C THR A 937 -12.34 -17.53 20.59
N ALA A 938 -12.99 -18.16 21.58
CA ALA A 938 -12.96 -17.71 22.98
C ALA A 938 -11.53 -17.61 23.55
N VAL A 939 -10.58 -18.44 23.08
CA VAL A 939 -9.14 -18.36 23.45
C VAL A 939 -8.45 -17.13 22.85
N GLY A 940 -8.94 -16.63 21.70
CA GLY A 940 -8.50 -15.34 21.16
C GLY A 940 -9.08 -14.18 21.95
N LEU A 941 -10.38 -14.24 22.27
CA LEU A 941 -11.09 -13.20 23.02
C LEU A 941 -10.62 -13.07 24.48
N SER A 942 -10.26 -14.18 25.13
CA SER A 942 -9.74 -14.16 26.51
C SER A 942 -8.44 -13.36 26.63
N ARG A 943 -7.61 -13.38 25.58
CA ARG A 943 -6.38 -12.57 25.47
C ARG A 943 -6.71 -11.08 25.26
N ASP A 944 -7.63 -10.76 24.35
CA ASP A 944 -8.02 -9.36 24.10
C ASP A 944 -8.63 -8.69 25.34
N TRP A 945 -9.47 -9.42 26.07
CA TRP A 945 -10.17 -8.94 27.26
C TRP A 945 -9.33 -9.01 28.55
N LYS A 946 -8.19 -9.72 28.52
CA LYS A 946 -7.38 -10.09 29.69
C LYS A 946 -8.18 -10.82 30.77
N VAL A 947 -8.91 -11.87 30.38
CA VAL A 947 -9.80 -12.67 31.24
C VAL A 947 -9.53 -14.17 31.14
N SER A 948 -10.13 -14.97 32.01
CA SER A 948 -10.06 -16.43 31.91
C SER A 948 -10.71 -16.95 30.63
N VAL A 949 -10.24 -18.10 30.12
CA VAL A 949 -10.86 -18.74 28.95
C VAL A 949 -12.31 -19.14 29.22
N ASN A 950 -12.70 -19.35 30.49
CA ASN A 950 -14.07 -19.68 30.89
C ASN A 950 -14.99 -18.44 30.87
N GLU A 951 -14.59 -17.32 31.48
CA GLU A 951 -15.35 -16.05 31.36
C GLU A 951 -15.53 -15.65 29.89
N ALA A 952 -14.49 -15.87 29.07
CA ALA A 952 -14.58 -15.62 27.64
C ALA A 952 -15.59 -16.54 26.93
N ARG A 953 -15.64 -17.84 27.27
CA ARG A 953 -16.65 -18.79 26.77
C ARG A 953 -18.06 -18.39 27.20
N GLU A 954 -18.26 -18.04 28.46
CA GLU A 954 -19.55 -17.63 29.02
C GLU A 954 -20.06 -16.32 28.40
N THR A 955 -19.18 -15.35 28.17
CA THR A 955 -19.50 -14.09 27.51
C THR A 955 -19.86 -14.29 26.03
N VAL A 956 -19.16 -15.20 25.34
CA VAL A 956 -19.51 -15.63 23.97
C VAL A 956 -20.87 -16.36 23.96
N ALA A 957 -21.13 -17.25 24.93
CA ALA A 957 -22.39 -17.97 25.04
C ALA A 957 -23.59 -17.02 25.26
N ARG A 958 -23.44 -16.03 26.15
CA ARG A 958 -24.46 -14.97 26.36
C ARG A 958 -24.77 -14.17 25.10
N TRP A 959 -23.77 -13.88 24.26
CA TRP A 959 -24.01 -13.20 22.98
C TRP A 959 -24.79 -14.06 21.97
N TYR A 960 -24.49 -15.37 21.90
CA TYR A 960 -25.19 -16.32 21.03
C TYR A 960 -26.59 -16.70 21.51
N GLY A 961 -26.85 -16.72 22.82
CA GLY A 961 -28.18 -17.04 23.37
C GLY A 961 -29.29 -16.08 22.92
N GLY A 962 -28.93 -14.86 22.51
CA GLY A 962 -29.85 -13.92 21.85
C GLY A 962 -29.72 -13.82 20.33
N ARG A 963 -28.91 -14.68 19.68
CA ARG A 963 -28.49 -14.59 18.25
C ARG A 963 -28.17 -15.97 17.64
N GLU A 964 -28.94 -17.00 17.95
CA GLU A 964 -28.69 -18.38 17.51
C GLU A 964 -28.66 -18.56 15.97
N GLU A 965 -29.33 -17.67 15.24
CA GLU A 965 -29.33 -17.65 13.77
C GLU A 965 -27.92 -17.43 13.23
N VAL A 966 -27.10 -16.59 13.90
CA VAL A 966 -25.70 -16.36 13.52
C VAL A 966 -24.87 -17.63 13.68
N LEU A 967 -25.04 -18.36 14.80
CA LEU A 967 -24.33 -19.62 15.03
C LEU A 967 -24.74 -20.70 14.00
N ARG A 968 -26.05 -20.84 13.74
CA ARG A 968 -26.58 -21.75 12.71
C ARG A 968 -26.05 -21.40 11.31
N TRP A 969 -25.98 -20.11 10.98
CA TRP A 969 -25.42 -19.60 9.73
C TRP A 969 -23.92 -19.88 9.61
N GLN A 970 -23.12 -19.64 10.66
CA GLN A 970 -21.68 -19.94 10.65
C GLN A 970 -21.42 -21.43 10.44
N GLU A 971 -22.14 -22.31 11.13
CA GLU A 971 -22.00 -23.76 10.94
C GLU A 971 -22.46 -24.21 9.54
N ALA A 972 -23.45 -23.55 8.94
CA ALA A 972 -23.81 -23.77 7.54
C ALA A 972 -22.65 -23.39 6.59
N ARG A 973 -22.00 -22.22 6.78
CA ARG A 973 -20.84 -21.79 5.97
C ARG A 973 -19.64 -22.74 6.11
N LYS A 974 -19.33 -23.23 7.33
CA LYS A 974 -18.29 -24.24 7.54
C LYS A 974 -18.60 -25.55 6.82
N LYS A 975 -19.83 -26.04 6.91
CA LYS A 975 -20.29 -27.26 6.21
C LYS A 975 -20.25 -27.09 4.70
N GLU A 976 -20.60 -25.92 4.19
CA GLU A 976 -20.53 -25.55 2.77
C GLU A 976 -19.08 -25.58 2.26
N ALA A 977 -18.16 -24.89 2.92
CA ALA A 977 -16.74 -24.88 2.58
C ALA A 977 -16.14 -26.31 2.57
N ARG A 978 -16.46 -27.14 3.57
CA ARG A 978 -16.02 -28.55 3.62
C ARG A 978 -16.66 -29.45 2.54
N ARG A 979 -17.84 -29.11 2.02
CA ARG A 979 -18.60 -29.93 1.05
C ARG A 979 -18.35 -29.54 -0.41
N ILE A 980 -18.30 -28.24 -0.70
CA ILE A 980 -18.20 -27.69 -2.06
C ILE A 980 -16.78 -27.20 -2.36
N GLY A 981 -15.96 -26.91 -1.34
CA GLY A 981 -14.63 -26.31 -1.51
C GLY A 981 -14.67 -24.79 -1.76
N CYS A 982 -15.81 -24.13 -1.53
CA CYS A 982 -15.96 -22.68 -1.70
C CYS A 982 -17.06 -22.10 -0.80
N VAL A 983 -17.10 -20.76 -0.71
CA VAL A 983 -18.25 -19.96 -0.23
C VAL A 983 -18.45 -18.74 -1.14
N TYR A 984 -19.62 -18.12 -1.06
CA TYR A 984 -20.04 -17.02 -1.94
C TYR A 984 -20.31 -15.71 -1.18
N THR A 985 -20.13 -14.58 -1.85
CA THR A 985 -20.63 -13.26 -1.41
C THR A 985 -22.10 -13.05 -1.79
N LEU A 986 -22.69 -11.94 -1.35
CA LEU A 986 -24.06 -11.50 -1.68
C LEU A 986 -24.29 -11.39 -3.19
N LEU A 987 -23.30 -10.87 -3.94
CA LEU A 987 -23.35 -10.84 -5.40
C LEU A 987 -22.75 -12.10 -6.05
N GLY A 988 -22.55 -13.19 -5.31
CA GLY A 988 -22.20 -14.49 -5.90
C GLY A 988 -20.73 -14.66 -6.30
N ARG A 989 -19.81 -13.75 -5.91
CA ARG A 989 -18.38 -14.00 -6.10
C ARG A 989 -17.94 -15.14 -5.20
N ALA A 990 -17.20 -16.10 -5.74
CA ALA A 990 -16.75 -17.29 -5.01
C ALA A 990 -15.32 -17.11 -4.49
N ARG A 991 -15.06 -17.52 -3.24
CA ARG A 991 -13.71 -17.82 -2.75
C ARG A 991 -13.54 -19.32 -2.62
N THR A 992 -12.55 -19.85 -3.32
CA THR A 992 -12.15 -21.26 -3.35
C THR A 992 -11.22 -21.60 -2.18
N PHE A 993 -11.28 -22.84 -1.71
CA PHE A 993 -10.45 -23.38 -0.63
C PHE A 993 -9.85 -24.75 -1.02
N PRO A 994 -8.62 -25.07 -0.57
CA PRO A 994 -8.03 -26.38 -0.79
C PRO A 994 -8.75 -27.46 0.03
N SER A 995 -8.63 -28.73 -0.41
CA SER A 995 -9.29 -29.88 0.20
C SER A 995 -8.93 -30.06 1.67
N THR A 996 -9.94 -30.00 2.55
CA THR A 996 -9.74 -30.11 4.01
C THR A 996 -9.45 -31.54 4.50
N LYS A 997 -9.58 -32.55 3.62
CA LYS A 997 -9.49 -33.99 3.98
C LYS A 997 -8.21 -34.30 4.77
N ASN A 998 -7.05 -33.95 4.23
CA ASN A 998 -5.75 -34.24 4.84
C ASN A 998 -5.09 -32.98 5.48
N ALA A 999 -5.83 -31.87 5.58
CA ALA A 999 -5.28 -30.60 6.06
C ALA A 999 -5.02 -30.61 7.59
N PRO A 1000 -3.90 -30.04 8.07
CA PRO A 1000 -3.64 -29.86 9.51
C PRO A 1000 -4.74 -29.06 10.22
N ALA A 1001 -4.91 -29.27 11.53
CA ALA A 1001 -5.95 -28.59 12.32
C ALA A 1001 -5.85 -27.06 12.26
N SER A 1002 -4.64 -26.50 12.22
CA SER A 1002 -4.39 -25.06 12.03
C SER A 1002 -4.88 -24.54 10.68
N HIS A 1003 -4.67 -25.31 9.60
CA HIS A 1003 -5.12 -24.98 8.24
C HIS A 1003 -6.65 -25.12 8.12
N ARG A 1004 -7.25 -26.18 8.67
CA ARG A 1004 -8.72 -26.31 8.77
C ARG A 1004 -9.33 -25.12 9.53
N GLY A 1005 -8.74 -24.74 10.66
CA GLY A 1005 -9.14 -23.56 11.44
C GLY A 1005 -8.86 -22.21 10.77
N HIS A 1006 -8.04 -22.14 9.71
CA HIS A 1006 -7.93 -20.97 8.85
C HIS A 1006 -9.07 -20.94 7.82
N ILE A 1007 -9.30 -22.06 7.11
CA ILE A 1007 -10.37 -22.20 6.11
C ILE A 1007 -11.75 -21.94 6.74
N GLU A 1008 -12.01 -22.44 7.95
CA GLU A 1008 -13.30 -22.24 8.62
C GLU A 1008 -13.55 -20.78 9.05
N ARG A 1009 -12.51 -20.03 9.39
CA ARG A 1009 -12.61 -18.57 9.62
C ARG A 1009 -12.82 -17.83 8.30
N ALA A 1010 -12.08 -18.19 7.26
CA ALA A 1010 -12.26 -17.62 5.92
C ALA A 1010 -13.67 -17.88 5.35
N ALA A 1011 -14.25 -19.06 5.63
CA ALA A 1011 -15.61 -19.42 5.22
C ALA A 1011 -16.70 -18.57 5.92
N ILE A 1012 -16.46 -18.13 7.16
CA ILE A 1012 -17.33 -17.20 7.90
C ILE A 1012 -17.12 -15.75 7.41
N ASN A 1013 -15.86 -15.33 7.30
CA ASN A 1013 -15.47 -13.95 7.01
C ASN A 1013 -15.80 -13.52 5.57
N THR A 1014 -15.55 -14.37 4.57
CA THR A 1014 -15.68 -13.96 3.16
C THR A 1014 -17.09 -13.55 2.76
N PRO A 1015 -18.15 -14.29 3.12
CA PRO A 1015 -19.52 -13.86 2.85
C PRO A 1015 -19.86 -12.50 3.47
N VAL A 1016 -19.23 -12.11 4.59
CA VAL A 1016 -19.45 -10.79 5.21
C VAL A 1016 -18.58 -9.72 4.53
N GLN A 1017 -17.26 -9.83 4.66
CA GLN A 1017 -16.30 -8.81 4.19
C GLN A 1017 -16.26 -8.68 2.66
N GLY A 1018 -16.47 -9.79 1.94
CA GLY A 1018 -16.56 -9.77 0.48
C GLY A 1018 -17.85 -9.13 -0.01
N SER A 1019 -18.96 -9.29 0.72
CA SER A 1019 -20.20 -8.56 0.41
C SER A 1019 -20.11 -7.08 0.80
N ALA A 1020 -19.28 -6.71 1.79
CA ALA A 1020 -19.00 -5.31 2.09
C ALA A 1020 -18.23 -4.64 0.94
N ALA A 1021 -17.25 -5.36 0.36
CA ALA A 1021 -16.59 -4.93 -0.87
C ALA A 1021 -17.55 -4.85 -2.06
N ASP A 1022 -18.49 -5.79 -2.20
CA ASP A 1022 -19.53 -5.74 -3.24
C ASP A 1022 -20.44 -4.50 -3.08
N VAL A 1023 -20.88 -4.19 -1.86
CA VAL A 1023 -21.69 -3.00 -1.55
C VAL A 1023 -20.93 -1.70 -1.84
N ALA A 1024 -19.66 -1.61 -1.44
CA ALA A 1024 -18.82 -0.43 -1.70
C ALA A 1024 -18.58 -0.23 -3.21
N MET A 1025 -18.23 -1.29 -3.94
CA MET A 1025 -18.09 -1.31 -5.40
C MET A 1025 -19.37 -0.80 -6.08
N CYS A 1026 -20.53 -1.35 -5.71
CA CYS A 1026 -21.82 -0.94 -6.26
C CYS A 1026 -22.13 0.53 -5.98
N ALA A 1027 -21.90 1.02 -4.75
CA ALA A 1027 -22.11 2.43 -4.42
C ALA A 1027 -21.22 3.39 -5.21
N MET A 1028 -19.95 3.03 -5.40
CA MET A 1028 -19.01 3.80 -6.24
C MET A 1028 -19.47 3.85 -7.70
N LEU A 1029 -20.02 2.76 -8.22
CA LEU A 1029 -20.62 2.71 -9.55
C LEU A 1029 -21.87 3.60 -9.65
N GLU A 1030 -22.79 3.57 -8.67
CA GLU A 1030 -23.96 4.47 -8.66
C GLU A 1030 -23.55 5.95 -8.58
N ILE A 1031 -22.53 6.28 -7.76
CA ILE A 1031 -21.92 7.62 -7.70
C ILE A 1031 -21.36 8.04 -9.07
N SER A 1032 -20.62 7.16 -9.74
CA SER A 1032 -20.02 7.45 -11.06
C SER A 1032 -21.05 7.58 -12.19
N LYS A 1033 -22.10 6.75 -12.17
CA LYS A 1033 -23.26 6.84 -13.08
C LYS A 1033 -24.05 8.14 -12.90
N ASN A 1034 -24.03 8.75 -11.72
CA ASN A 1034 -24.91 9.86 -11.38
C ASN A 1034 -24.62 11.13 -12.20
N ALA A 1035 -25.52 11.43 -13.15
CA ALA A 1035 -25.41 12.60 -14.01
C ALA A 1035 -25.37 13.91 -13.21
N ARG A 1036 -26.14 14.04 -12.12
CA ARG A 1036 -26.22 15.29 -11.35
C ARG A 1036 -24.95 15.58 -10.56
N LEU A 1037 -24.27 14.57 -10.01
CA LEU A 1037 -22.93 14.77 -9.43
C LEU A 1037 -21.93 15.26 -10.48
N ARG A 1038 -21.99 14.70 -11.69
CA ARG A 1038 -21.13 15.07 -12.82
C ARG A 1038 -21.38 16.50 -13.31
N GLU A 1039 -22.65 16.90 -13.45
CA GLU A 1039 -23.07 18.28 -13.76
C GLU A 1039 -22.58 19.28 -12.70
N LEU A 1040 -22.64 18.90 -11.42
CA LEU A 1040 -22.18 19.72 -10.30
C LEU A 1040 -20.65 19.73 -10.13
N GLY A 1041 -19.89 19.06 -11.00
CA GLY A 1041 -18.42 19.02 -10.97
C GLY A 1041 -17.81 18.09 -9.91
N TRP A 1042 -18.59 17.19 -9.30
CA TRP A 1042 -18.10 16.30 -8.25
C TRP A 1042 -17.40 15.05 -8.80
N LYS A 1043 -16.19 14.80 -8.28
CA LYS A 1043 -15.29 13.71 -8.65
C LYS A 1043 -15.10 12.77 -7.47
N LEU A 1044 -15.21 11.46 -7.70
CA LEU A 1044 -14.81 10.44 -6.72
C LEU A 1044 -13.29 10.30 -6.75
N LEU A 1045 -12.63 10.50 -5.59
CA LEU A 1045 -11.17 10.49 -5.48
C LEU A 1045 -10.64 9.20 -4.86
N LEU A 1046 -11.21 8.79 -3.74
CA LEU A 1046 -10.65 7.72 -2.92
C LEU A 1046 -11.75 6.88 -2.25
N GLN A 1047 -11.40 5.63 -1.98
CA GLN A 1047 -12.16 4.69 -1.15
C GLN A 1047 -11.24 4.23 -0.03
N VAL A 1048 -11.72 4.21 1.21
CA VAL A 1048 -10.95 3.81 2.41
C VAL A 1048 -11.83 2.96 3.32
N HIS A 1049 -11.49 1.69 3.56
CA HIS A 1049 -12.32 0.77 4.37
C HIS A 1049 -13.76 0.65 3.85
N ASP A 1050 -14.75 1.28 4.50
CA ASP A 1050 -16.16 1.36 4.07
C ASP A 1050 -16.57 2.80 3.64
N GLU A 1051 -15.62 3.74 3.62
CA GLU A 1051 -15.77 5.15 3.30
C GLU A 1051 -15.46 5.46 1.82
N VAL A 1052 -16.08 6.50 1.28
CA VAL A 1052 -15.74 7.16 0.02
C VAL A 1052 -15.47 8.66 0.22
N ILE A 1053 -14.54 9.19 -0.57
CA ILE A 1053 -14.14 10.60 -0.55
C ILE A 1053 -14.35 11.19 -1.95
N LEU A 1054 -15.10 12.28 -2.04
CA LEU A 1054 -15.33 13.03 -3.26
C LEU A 1054 -14.86 14.48 -3.10
N GLU A 1055 -14.51 15.14 -4.20
CA GLU A 1055 -14.19 16.57 -4.25
C GLU A 1055 -15.03 17.28 -5.33
N GLY A 1056 -15.48 18.50 -5.03
CA GLY A 1056 -16.18 19.36 -5.98
C GLY A 1056 -16.49 20.76 -5.40
N PRO A 1057 -17.17 21.63 -6.16
CA PRO A 1057 -17.40 23.03 -5.80
C PRO A 1057 -18.13 23.21 -4.47
N THR A 1058 -17.61 24.09 -3.59
CA THR A 1058 -18.16 24.28 -2.22
C THR A 1058 -19.65 24.64 -2.22
N GLU A 1059 -20.08 25.47 -3.18
CA GLU A 1059 -21.46 25.94 -3.34
C GLU A 1059 -22.50 24.82 -3.53
N SER A 1060 -22.10 23.67 -4.09
CA SER A 1060 -23.00 22.55 -4.37
C SER A 1060 -22.87 21.39 -3.38
N ALA A 1061 -21.97 21.50 -2.38
CA ALA A 1061 -21.61 20.42 -1.47
C ALA A 1061 -22.80 19.84 -0.69
N GLU A 1062 -23.75 20.66 -0.22
CA GLU A 1062 -24.93 20.18 0.50
C GLU A 1062 -25.90 19.38 -0.39
N ILE A 1063 -25.95 19.70 -1.70
CA ILE A 1063 -26.75 18.98 -2.70
C ILE A 1063 -26.03 17.67 -3.06
N ALA A 1064 -24.75 17.74 -3.37
CA ALA A 1064 -23.93 16.58 -3.70
C ALA A 1064 -23.88 15.56 -2.55
N LYS A 1065 -23.74 16.01 -1.29
CA LYS A 1065 -23.76 15.16 -0.08
C LYS A 1065 -25.05 14.33 -0.01
N LYS A 1066 -26.22 14.94 -0.26
CA LYS A 1066 -27.52 14.25 -0.26
C LYS A 1066 -27.60 13.19 -1.36
N ILE A 1067 -27.03 13.47 -2.54
CA ILE A 1067 -26.98 12.51 -3.66
C ILE A 1067 -26.02 11.35 -3.35
N VAL A 1068 -24.84 11.62 -2.78
CA VAL A 1068 -23.87 10.59 -2.35
C VAL A 1068 -24.49 9.66 -1.31
N VAL A 1069 -25.18 10.22 -0.30
CA VAL A 1069 -25.92 9.45 0.70
C VAL A 1069 -26.99 8.57 0.04
N ASP A 1070 -27.77 9.08 -0.91
CA ASP A 1070 -28.81 8.26 -1.57
C ASP A 1070 -28.21 7.12 -2.41
N CYS A 1071 -27.15 7.38 -3.17
CA CYS A 1071 -26.42 6.37 -3.94
C CYS A 1071 -25.80 5.28 -3.04
N MET A 1072 -25.25 5.65 -1.87
CA MET A 1072 -24.70 4.68 -0.92
C MET A 1072 -25.79 3.92 -0.15
N SER A 1073 -26.88 4.57 0.26
CA SER A 1073 -28.00 3.88 0.92
C SER A 1073 -28.79 2.95 -0.03
N LYS A 1074 -28.65 3.13 -1.35
CA LYS A 1074 -29.36 2.37 -2.39
C LYS A 1074 -28.43 1.88 -3.54
N PRO A 1075 -27.36 1.12 -3.25
CA PRO A 1075 -26.25 0.95 -4.19
C PRO A 1075 -26.52 -0.04 -5.33
N PHE A 1076 -27.64 -0.76 -5.31
CA PHE A 1076 -27.95 -1.81 -6.31
C PHE A 1076 -28.95 -1.29 -7.35
N ASP A 1077 -28.45 -0.52 -8.32
CA ASP A 1077 -29.25 0.14 -9.36
C ASP A 1077 -30.44 0.93 -8.75
N GLY A 1078 -30.12 1.89 -7.88
CA GLY A 1078 -31.07 2.71 -7.13
C GLY A 1078 -31.87 1.98 -6.03
N LYS A 1079 -31.43 0.80 -5.55
CA LYS A 1079 -32.14 -0.01 -4.54
C LYS A 1079 -31.22 -0.54 -3.43
N ASN A 1080 -31.80 -0.83 -2.27
CA ASN A 1080 -31.18 -1.67 -1.24
C ASN A 1080 -31.81 -3.07 -1.29
N ILE A 1081 -30.97 -4.13 -1.37
CA ILE A 1081 -31.41 -5.54 -1.37
C ILE A 1081 -31.30 -6.20 0.03
N LEU A 1082 -30.71 -5.51 1.00
CA LEU A 1082 -30.57 -6.01 2.36
C LEU A 1082 -31.89 -5.89 3.12
N LYS A 1083 -32.03 -6.70 4.18
CA LYS A 1083 -33.18 -6.69 5.11
C LYS A 1083 -33.07 -5.58 6.17
N VAL A 1084 -32.15 -4.65 5.97
CA VAL A 1084 -31.75 -3.61 6.94
C VAL A 1084 -31.30 -2.39 6.16
N GLY A 1085 -31.67 -1.19 6.63
CA GLY A 1085 -31.25 0.06 6.01
C GLY A 1085 -29.72 0.23 6.03
N LEU A 1086 -29.15 0.63 4.90
CA LEU A 1086 -27.75 1.03 4.80
C LEU A 1086 -27.63 2.49 5.30
N SER A 1087 -27.26 2.64 6.58
CA SER A 1087 -26.98 3.95 7.19
C SER A 1087 -25.66 4.49 6.65
N VAL A 1088 -25.65 5.76 6.25
CA VAL A 1088 -24.49 6.45 5.67
C VAL A 1088 -24.31 7.76 6.39
N ASP A 1089 -23.21 7.89 7.13
CA ASP A 1089 -22.85 9.11 7.84
C ASP A 1089 -21.97 9.95 6.90
N ALA A 1090 -22.41 11.16 6.55
CA ALA A 1090 -21.71 12.01 5.58
C ALA A 1090 -21.63 13.47 6.02
N LYS A 1091 -20.46 14.07 5.83
CA LYS A 1091 -20.18 15.51 6.03
C LYS A 1091 -19.44 16.07 4.81
N PHE A 1092 -19.28 17.39 4.77
CA PHE A 1092 -18.28 18.02 3.90
C PHE A 1092 -17.45 19.04 4.66
N ALA A 1093 -16.19 19.22 4.27
CA ALA A 1093 -15.27 20.22 4.85
C ALA A 1093 -14.18 20.63 3.85
N LYS A 1094 -13.11 21.28 4.32
CA LYS A 1094 -11.93 21.65 3.51
C LYS A 1094 -10.79 20.64 3.59
N ASN A 1095 -10.77 19.80 4.64
CA ASN A 1095 -9.81 18.71 4.81
C ASN A 1095 -10.51 17.45 5.34
N TRP A 1096 -9.88 16.28 5.14
CA TRP A 1096 -10.45 14.98 5.49
C TRP A 1096 -10.67 14.81 7.00
N TYR A 1097 -9.77 15.32 7.84
CA TYR A 1097 -9.91 15.26 9.30
C TYR A 1097 -11.20 15.95 9.79
N SER A 1098 -11.53 17.11 9.21
CA SER A 1098 -12.71 17.91 9.60
C SER A 1098 -14.02 17.41 8.98
N ALA A 1099 -13.93 16.60 7.91
CA ALA A 1099 -15.07 15.93 7.30
C ALA A 1099 -15.35 14.53 7.89
N LYS A 1100 -14.50 14.03 8.79
CA LYS A 1100 -14.74 12.79 9.54
C LYS A 1100 -15.52 13.04 10.83
#